data_AF-A0A2T6BTW7-F1
#
_entry.id   AF-A0A2T6BTW7-F1
#
_cell.length_a   1.000
_cell.length_b   1.000
_cell.length_c   1.000
_cell.angle_alpha   90.00
_cell.angle_beta   90.00
_cell.angle_gamma   90.00
#
_symmetry.space_group_name_H-M   'P 1'
#
loop_
_entity.id
_entity.type
_entity.pdbx_description
1 polymer ?
#
loop_
_entity_poly.entity_id
_entity_poly.type
_entity_poly.pdbx_seq_one_letter_code
_entity_poly.pdbx_strand_id
1 'polypeptide(L)'
;MKKKLNYLLYILLLCVTTQKSFAQQTEGDGLFFFVDGIEYQVTNFAPNEVALFFGEPEGAFVVPSSVTFEGANYTVVEIGSGAFFSTLTTSITLPATIRTVDDFAFEDSGITQVTALGTTAPTLGVFAFTDPSLVSLTVPAGTENSYLENGWVGFAAINGTAFSFEVNNITYGINSLSANTATVINSSITGSAAVIPTTVTFNSTTYTVTEIADYAFDNNQLTGVTIPNTVTKIGESAFGVNQLTSVTLPANLTELGRFAFADNQIATINIPSSISVLENGIFLNNQLTSVTIPAAVTSIGRSAFTVNPITTIDVLATTPPTVEVFSFSDPNTIDVTVPAGTEAAYTAAGWNIFRTINGITQFRVGSEFTENNFNYKVIAINPNEVEITGGTNIPQDLVIDASVTTEGTSFSVVRVGQRAFENKNLTSVQFPNTMRIIDDFSFQNNQLTSLTIPTSVIVIDFRAFRLNQIGSVVIPNSVTFLGNGVFEANNLTSVTISENITTIQAQTFRSNQLTTVTIPANINLIQESSFRNNPLTEVIVLNSSPPALTGNDPFLGIRGNIALTVPTTTELNYLVSGWTGFASINGQDPAFFNEFVDTNATYRITALNPNEVTIVESTITGELIVPTSASDGTENFTVTAIAEDTFQNKQLTTVIIPASITTVGRRAFRDNPLSTVILEGATPPVVNNQTNGNNTFSNRSSIDLYVPSGTVQAHLNGGWSNFKSISGVSKALILKVYLQGASLQPNVGEEDLMRDDLRTTGFIPTTSPYGDGATVNATVFDTTGENAIVDWIFVELRDATNNTTVVESTSALLQRDGDVVGTDGVLPVQFTSALDDYFVTIKHRNHLGITSVATKALRSTANVLNFSDANNPVTFGSNAQTDAGMPTNTLGMWAGNVNGDNIVQYQGGTPDTTAILSAVLNDLGNFLNFSTFIINGYNNNDVDLSGTTQYEGGSADSPLILQNVLAHPGNFLNFSTFQITEQLPEN
;
A
#
# COMPACT_ATOMS: atom_id res chain seq x y z
N MET A 1 33.81 -89.29 18.50
CA MET A 1 34.68 -90.37 19.01
C MET A 1 35.32 -91.24 17.92
N LYS A 2 34.60 -91.86 16.97
CA LYS A 2 35.25 -92.61 15.86
C LYS A 2 36.03 -91.73 14.85
N LYS A 3 35.64 -90.46 14.64
CA LYS A 3 36.46 -89.46 13.91
C LYS A 3 37.70 -89.01 14.69
N LYS A 4 37.56 -88.73 16.01
CA LYS A 4 38.70 -88.44 16.92
C LYS A 4 39.72 -89.57 16.97
N LEU A 5 39.30 -90.84 17.00
CA LEU A 5 40.24 -91.97 17.01
C LEU A 5 40.93 -92.18 15.65
N ASN A 6 40.26 -91.95 14.52
CA ASN A 6 40.86 -92.09 13.19
C ASN A 6 41.80 -90.94 12.82
N TYR A 7 41.55 -89.72 13.29
CA TYR A 7 42.46 -88.58 13.11
C TYR A 7 43.65 -88.66 14.07
N LEU A 8 43.44 -89.09 15.33
CA LEU A 8 44.56 -89.46 16.22
C LEU A 8 45.38 -90.61 15.62
N LEU A 9 44.75 -91.60 14.98
CA LEU A 9 45.48 -92.69 14.33
C LEU A 9 46.22 -92.23 13.07
N TYR A 10 45.73 -91.21 12.35
CA TYR A 10 46.38 -90.60 11.19
C TYR A 10 47.59 -89.73 11.60
N ILE A 11 47.43 -88.91 12.64
CA ILE A 11 48.52 -88.12 13.25
C ILE A 11 49.52 -89.05 13.96
N LEU A 12 49.09 -90.09 14.67
CA LEU A 12 50.02 -91.09 15.20
C LEU A 12 50.71 -91.91 14.09
N LEU A 13 50.10 -92.14 12.92
CA LEU A 13 50.80 -92.80 11.80
C LEU A 13 51.90 -91.90 11.21
N LEU A 14 51.66 -90.59 11.13
CA LEU A 14 52.64 -89.58 10.74
C LEU A 14 53.74 -89.40 11.81
N CYS A 15 53.37 -89.35 13.10
CA CYS A 15 54.33 -89.19 14.20
C CYS A 15 55.14 -90.47 14.53
N VAL A 16 54.63 -91.67 14.26
CA VAL A 16 55.33 -92.94 14.60
C VAL A 16 56.31 -93.39 13.51
N THR A 17 56.26 -92.82 12.29
CA THR A 17 57.19 -93.22 11.20
C THR A 17 58.48 -92.38 11.09
N THR A 18 58.64 -91.31 11.88
CA THR A 18 59.84 -90.44 11.84
C THR A 18 60.45 -90.17 13.22
N GLN A 19 60.56 -91.19 14.08
CA GLN A 19 61.71 -91.22 15.02
C GLN A 19 62.97 -91.65 14.25
N LYS A 20 63.57 -90.73 13.51
CA LYS A 20 64.96 -90.84 13.06
C LYS A 20 65.74 -89.60 13.49
N SER A 21 66.85 -89.87 14.16
CA SER A 21 67.89 -88.95 14.58
C SER A 21 68.36 -88.01 13.48
N PHE A 22 68.76 -86.80 13.90
CA PHE A 22 69.53 -85.79 13.17
C PHE A 22 70.42 -86.36 12.05
N ALA A 23 70.36 -85.66 10.91
CA ALA A 23 71.20 -85.77 9.71
C ALA A 23 70.81 -86.83 8.66
N GLN A 24 69.81 -86.53 7.84
CA GLN A 24 69.95 -86.51 6.37
C GLN A 24 68.70 -85.92 5.70
N GLN A 25 68.91 -84.95 4.80
CA GLN A 25 67.95 -84.54 3.78
C GLN A 25 67.44 -85.75 3.01
N THR A 26 66.12 -85.83 2.83
CA THR A 26 65.50 -86.41 1.64
C THR A 26 64.49 -85.42 1.11
N GLU A 27 64.57 -85.09 -0.18
CA GLU A 27 63.63 -84.25 -0.91
C GLU A 27 62.18 -84.69 -0.61
N GLY A 28 61.45 -83.86 0.14
CA GLY A 28 60.04 -84.12 0.46
C GLY A 28 59.52 -83.41 1.73
N ASP A 29 60.32 -83.33 2.80
CA ASP A 29 59.88 -82.86 4.12
C ASP A 29 60.73 -81.66 4.59
N GLY A 30 60.12 -80.48 4.82
CA GLY A 30 60.81 -79.18 5.01
C GLY A 30 61.70 -79.04 6.27
N LEU A 31 62.42 -77.90 6.39
CA LEU A 31 63.25 -77.56 7.57
C LEU A 31 62.37 -77.02 8.71
N PHE A 32 62.50 -77.57 9.92
CA PHE A 32 61.79 -77.13 11.12
C PHE A 32 62.75 -76.61 12.19
N PHE A 33 62.35 -75.57 12.92
CA PHE A 33 63.10 -75.04 14.06
C PHE A 33 62.19 -74.41 15.12
N PHE A 34 62.70 -74.28 16.35
CA PHE A 34 61.94 -73.71 17.48
C PHE A 34 62.44 -72.31 17.84
N VAL A 35 61.52 -71.37 18.01
CA VAL A 35 61.78 -70.05 18.62
C VAL A 35 60.73 -69.81 19.69
N ASP A 36 61.17 -69.54 20.92
CA ASP A 36 60.32 -69.25 22.07
C ASP A 36 59.22 -70.30 22.33
N GLY A 37 59.54 -71.58 22.13
CA GLY A 37 58.62 -72.70 22.36
C GLY A 37 57.60 -72.93 21.24
N ILE A 38 57.70 -72.18 20.13
CA ILE A 38 56.89 -72.34 18.93
C ILE A 38 57.74 -72.98 17.82
N GLU A 39 57.20 -74.00 17.16
CA GLU A 39 57.81 -74.66 16.01
C GLU A 39 57.44 -73.93 14.72
N TYR A 40 58.44 -73.61 13.92
CA TYR A 40 58.32 -72.98 12.61
C TYR A 40 58.86 -73.90 11.53
N GLN A 41 58.19 -73.91 10.38
CA GLN A 41 58.63 -74.60 9.17
C GLN A 41 59.08 -73.58 8.14
N VAL A 42 60.27 -73.73 7.56
CA VAL A 42 60.68 -72.90 6.42
C VAL A 42 59.86 -73.27 5.19
N THR A 43 59.03 -72.33 4.75
CA THR A 43 58.20 -72.46 3.53
C THR A 43 58.96 -71.96 2.30
N ASN A 44 59.88 -71.01 2.48
CA ASN A 44 60.73 -70.52 1.39
C ASN A 44 62.09 -70.04 1.88
N PHE A 45 63.19 -70.57 1.31
CA PHE A 45 64.55 -70.13 1.62
C PHE A 45 64.93 -68.80 0.93
N ALA A 46 64.13 -68.32 -0.01
CA ALA A 46 64.31 -67.02 -0.66
C ALA A 46 62.92 -66.47 -1.06
N PRO A 47 62.28 -65.65 -0.21
CA PRO A 47 62.90 -64.57 0.56
C PRO A 47 62.98 -64.79 2.09
N ASN A 48 63.28 -66.01 2.57
CA ASN A 48 63.24 -66.37 3.99
C ASN A 48 61.83 -66.22 4.59
N GLU A 49 60.93 -67.10 4.18
CA GLU A 49 59.56 -67.17 4.71
C GLU A 49 59.35 -68.46 5.49
N VAL A 50 58.57 -68.35 6.55
CA VAL A 50 58.22 -69.46 7.44
C VAL A 50 56.72 -69.54 7.68
N ALA A 51 56.24 -70.76 7.86
CA ALA A 51 54.95 -71.08 8.47
C ALA A 51 55.14 -71.32 9.97
N LEU A 52 54.21 -70.83 10.78
CA LEU A 52 54.07 -71.26 12.16
C LEU A 52 53.42 -72.66 12.16
N PHE A 53 54.19 -73.69 12.50
CA PHE A 53 53.81 -75.08 12.31
C PHE A 53 53.11 -75.69 13.52
N PHE A 54 53.62 -75.44 14.73
CA PHE A 54 53.03 -75.96 15.95
C PHE A 54 53.34 -75.06 17.16
N GLY A 55 52.34 -74.80 17.99
CA GLY A 55 52.55 -74.10 19.26
C GLY A 55 51.44 -74.37 20.26
N GLU A 56 51.79 -74.42 21.56
CA GLU A 56 50.83 -74.56 22.66
C GLU A 56 50.81 -73.31 23.59
N PRO A 57 50.56 -72.09 23.08
CA PRO A 57 50.43 -70.93 23.96
C PRO A 57 49.14 -71.00 24.79
N GLU A 58 49.20 -70.44 26.00
CA GLU A 58 48.04 -70.24 26.88
C GLU A 58 47.64 -68.76 26.87
N GLY A 59 46.34 -68.45 26.73
CA GLY A 59 45.84 -67.07 26.78
C GLY A 59 45.98 -66.29 25.46
N ALA A 60 46.25 -64.98 25.55
CA ALA A 60 46.37 -64.11 24.38
C ALA A 60 47.73 -64.26 23.70
N PHE A 61 47.74 -64.50 22.39
CA PHE A 61 48.96 -64.70 21.61
C PHE A 61 49.07 -63.71 20.44
N VAL A 62 50.26 -63.17 20.20
CA VAL A 62 50.54 -62.30 19.05
C VAL A 62 51.52 -63.04 18.15
N VAL A 63 51.11 -63.29 16.92
CA VAL A 63 52.00 -63.91 15.93
C VAL A 63 53.06 -62.87 15.55
N PRO A 64 54.36 -63.18 15.69
CA PRO A 64 55.41 -62.25 15.28
C PRO A 64 55.39 -62.09 13.75
N SER A 65 55.63 -60.87 13.24
CA SER A 65 55.74 -60.64 11.79
C SER A 65 57.01 -61.27 11.19
N SER A 66 58.03 -61.48 12.02
CA SER A 66 59.27 -62.15 11.64
C SER A 66 59.94 -62.82 12.85
N VAL A 67 60.70 -63.88 12.62
CA VAL A 67 61.51 -64.58 13.63
C VAL A 67 62.94 -64.74 13.16
N THR A 68 63.90 -64.66 14.08
CA THR A 68 65.33 -64.83 13.76
C THR A 68 65.81 -66.22 14.18
N PHE A 69 66.40 -66.96 13.25
CA PHE A 69 67.02 -68.26 13.49
C PHE A 69 68.39 -68.31 12.82
N GLU A 70 69.42 -68.74 13.56
CA GLU A 70 70.83 -68.79 13.11
C GLU A 70 71.35 -67.51 12.43
N GLY A 71 70.84 -66.35 12.86
CA GLY A 71 71.28 -65.03 12.36
C GLY A 71 70.57 -64.53 11.09
N ALA A 72 69.65 -65.32 10.50
CA ALA A 72 68.77 -64.88 9.42
C ALA A 72 67.38 -64.52 9.97
N ASN A 73 66.78 -63.45 9.46
CA ASN A 73 65.42 -63.05 9.80
C ASN A 73 64.44 -63.63 8.77
N TYR A 74 63.46 -64.40 9.25
CA TYR A 74 62.42 -65.03 8.45
C TYR A 74 61.09 -64.31 8.66
N THR A 75 60.41 -63.97 7.57
CA THR A 75 59.06 -63.39 7.63
C THR A 75 58.05 -64.49 7.91
N VAL A 76 57.18 -64.32 8.91
CA VAL A 76 56.10 -65.27 9.18
C VAL A 76 54.94 -64.93 8.25
N VAL A 77 54.64 -65.86 7.33
CA VAL A 77 53.65 -65.64 6.25
C VAL A 77 52.46 -66.58 6.31
N GLU A 78 52.54 -67.63 7.13
CA GLU A 78 51.55 -68.71 7.14
C GLU A 78 51.31 -69.23 8.56
N ILE A 79 50.06 -69.57 8.85
CA ILE A 79 49.67 -70.40 10.00
C ILE A 79 49.36 -71.80 9.47
N GLY A 80 50.20 -72.77 9.81
CA GLY A 80 50.15 -74.12 9.25
C GLY A 80 48.95 -74.95 9.75
N SER A 81 48.69 -76.06 9.05
CA SER A 81 47.56 -76.94 9.36
C SER A 81 47.67 -77.55 10.76
N GLY A 82 46.63 -77.35 11.58
CA GLY A 82 46.60 -77.83 12.96
C GLY A 82 47.53 -77.09 13.94
N ALA A 83 48.12 -75.95 13.55
CA ALA A 83 49.16 -75.27 14.33
C ALA A 83 48.78 -74.94 15.78
N PHE A 84 47.49 -74.70 16.04
CA PHE A 84 46.92 -74.43 17.36
C PHE A 84 45.79 -75.41 17.73
N PHE A 85 45.83 -76.63 17.18
CA PHE A 85 44.82 -77.66 17.45
C PHE A 85 44.75 -78.01 18.95
N SER A 86 43.55 -77.94 19.54
CA SER A 86 43.32 -78.24 20.97
C SER A 86 44.11 -77.36 21.97
N THR A 87 44.49 -76.13 21.62
CA THR A 87 45.25 -75.23 22.51
C THR A 87 44.35 -74.41 23.47
N LEU A 88 44.94 -73.91 24.57
CA LEU A 88 44.29 -73.01 25.54
C LEU A 88 44.37 -71.52 25.15
N THR A 89 44.72 -71.22 23.90
CA THR A 89 44.79 -69.85 23.36
C THR A 89 43.41 -69.21 23.38
N THR A 90 43.26 -68.02 23.97
CA THR A 90 41.97 -67.31 24.08
C THR A 90 41.77 -66.25 23.02
N SER A 91 42.85 -65.64 22.52
CA SER A 91 42.81 -64.64 21.44
C SER A 91 44.10 -64.64 20.63
N ILE A 92 44.03 -64.30 19.34
CA ILE A 92 45.21 -64.26 18.46
C ILE A 92 45.30 -62.96 17.65
N THR A 93 46.49 -62.38 17.53
CA THR A 93 46.76 -61.24 16.62
C THR A 93 47.64 -61.68 15.46
N LEU A 94 47.16 -61.48 14.23
CA LEU A 94 47.83 -61.80 12.99
C LEU A 94 48.49 -60.53 12.39
N PRO A 95 49.81 -60.52 12.15
CA PRO A 95 50.48 -59.41 11.50
C PRO A 95 50.07 -59.33 10.02
N ALA A 96 50.27 -58.16 9.41
CA ALA A 96 49.97 -57.93 7.99
C ALA A 96 50.78 -58.82 7.03
N THR A 97 51.80 -59.53 7.53
CA THR A 97 52.63 -60.45 6.75
C THR A 97 51.96 -61.80 6.50
N ILE A 98 50.92 -62.18 7.27
CA ILE A 98 50.20 -63.44 7.10
C ILE A 98 49.38 -63.40 5.81
N ARG A 99 49.56 -64.44 4.98
CA ARG A 99 48.92 -64.64 3.69
C ARG A 99 47.99 -65.85 3.68
N THR A 100 48.29 -66.86 4.49
CA THR A 100 47.56 -68.15 4.54
C THR A 100 47.33 -68.58 5.99
N VAL A 101 46.13 -69.09 6.26
CA VAL A 101 45.78 -69.79 7.50
C VAL A 101 45.19 -71.12 7.07
N ASP A 102 45.90 -72.22 7.33
CA ASP A 102 45.59 -73.52 6.74
C ASP A 102 44.47 -74.29 7.46
N ASP A 103 44.08 -75.43 6.86
CA ASP A 103 43.04 -76.32 7.36
C ASP A 103 43.29 -76.71 8.82
N PHE A 104 42.23 -76.71 9.64
CA PHE A 104 42.29 -77.11 11.06
C PHE A 104 43.22 -76.26 11.95
N ALA A 105 43.78 -75.14 11.46
CA ALA A 105 44.76 -74.33 12.18
C ALA A 105 44.40 -74.00 13.63
N PHE A 106 43.12 -73.78 13.94
CA PHE A 106 42.59 -73.45 15.26
C PHE A 106 41.47 -74.40 15.73
N GLU A 107 41.36 -75.62 15.18
CA GLU A 107 40.32 -76.58 15.57
C GLU A 107 40.49 -77.06 17.03
N ASP A 108 39.39 -77.21 17.75
CA ASP A 108 39.27 -77.52 19.20
C ASP A 108 40.01 -76.51 20.12
N SER A 109 40.40 -75.32 19.64
CA SER A 109 41.05 -74.26 20.44
C SER A 109 40.07 -73.41 21.26
N GLY A 110 40.58 -72.72 22.30
CA GLY A 110 39.83 -71.78 23.15
C GLY A 110 39.63 -70.37 22.57
N ILE A 111 39.91 -70.14 21.30
CA ILE A 111 39.96 -68.79 20.71
C ILE A 111 38.56 -68.19 20.62
N THR A 112 38.42 -66.96 21.11
CA THR A 112 37.18 -66.16 21.05
C THR A 112 37.39 -64.80 20.38
N GLN A 113 38.63 -64.39 20.11
CA GLN A 113 38.96 -63.14 19.43
C GLN A 113 40.16 -63.28 18.47
N VAL A 114 40.04 -62.73 17.27
CA VAL A 114 41.10 -62.62 16.26
C VAL A 114 41.27 -61.15 15.87
N THR A 115 42.50 -60.63 15.86
CA THR A 115 42.80 -59.30 15.30
C THR A 115 43.75 -59.48 14.12
N ALA A 116 43.33 -59.13 12.91
CA ALA A 116 44.19 -59.19 11.73
C ALA A 116 44.60 -57.77 11.31
N LEU A 117 45.90 -57.51 11.20
CA LEU A 117 46.44 -56.18 10.88
C LEU A 117 46.62 -55.95 9.36
N GLY A 118 46.46 -56.99 8.54
CA GLY A 118 46.61 -56.91 7.08
C GLY A 118 45.40 -56.28 6.40
N THR A 119 45.63 -55.40 5.43
CA THR A 119 44.55 -54.87 4.57
C THR A 119 44.11 -55.85 3.50
N THR A 120 44.99 -56.80 3.15
CA THR A 120 44.67 -57.93 2.30
C THR A 120 44.38 -59.12 3.20
N ALA A 121 43.18 -59.70 3.06
CA ALA A 121 42.79 -60.83 3.87
C ALA A 121 43.62 -62.07 3.50
N PRO A 122 44.20 -62.78 4.49
CA PRO A 122 44.81 -64.08 4.24
C PRO A 122 43.75 -65.10 3.83
N THR A 123 44.11 -66.09 3.02
CA THR A 123 43.17 -67.17 2.66
C THR A 123 42.92 -68.07 3.87
N LEU A 124 41.66 -68.43 4.12
CA LEU A 124 41.27 -69.28 5.25
C LEU A 124 40.97 -70.73 4.81
N GLY A 125 41.67 -71.68 5.40
CA GLY A 125 41.53 -73.12 5.18
C GLY A 125 40.22 -73.70 5.73
N VAL A 126 39.88 -74.89 5.24
CA VAL A 126 38.66 -75.61 5.61
C VAL A 126 38.74 -76.06 7.07
N PHE A 127 37.68 -75.80 7.83
CA PHE A 127 37.61 -76.09 9.27
C PHE A 127 38.75 -75.46 10.08
N ALA A 128 39.34 -74.35 9.62
CA ALA A 128 40.35 -73.62 10.38
C ALA A 128 39.90 -73.26 11.80
N PHE A 129 38.60 -73.05 12.03
CA PHE A 129 38.00 -72.89 13.37
C PHE A 129 36.90 -73.95 13.61
N THR A 130 36.75 -74.41 14.85
CA THR A 130 35.69 -75.36 15.26
C THR A 130 34.29 -74.81 15.03
N ASP A 131 34.07 -73.57 15.48
CA ASP A 131 32.83 -72.83 15.32
C ASP A 131 33.17 -71.34 15.23
N PRO A 132 33.32 -70.79 14.01
CA PRO A 132 33.61 -69.37 13.81
C PRO A 132 32.62 -68.44 14.53
N SER A 133 31.36 -68.86 14.75
CA SER A 133 30.30 -68.01 15.32
C SER A 133 30.53 -67.61 16.77
N LEU A 134 31.53 -68.21 17.43
CA LEU A 134 31.97 -67.87 18.79
C LEU A 134 33.20 -66.95 18.81
N VAL A 135 33.73 -66.57 17.64
CA VAL A 135 34.96 -65.80 17.48
C VAL A 135 34.67 -64.41 16.92
N SER A 136 35.13 -63.36 17.60
CA SER A 136 35.07 -61.98 17.09
C SER A 136 36.34 -61.62 16.30
N LEU A 137 36.19 -61.19 15.05
CA LEU A 137 37.27 -60.78 14.17
C LEU A 137 37.37 -59.23 14.11
N THR A 138 38.55 -58.68 14.34
CA THR A 138 38.86 -57.25 14.18
C THR A 138 39.85 -57.05 13.03
N VAL A 139 39.53 -56.16 12.08
CA VAL A 139 40.31 -55.90 10.85
C VAL A 139 40.51 -54.39 10.64
N PRO A 140 41.40 -53.95 9.73
CA PRO A 140 41.47 -52.54 9.36
C PRO A 140 40.13 -52.05 8.82
N ALA A 141 39.73 -50.84 9.23
CA ALA A 141 38.49 -50.21 8.77
C ALA A 141 38.40 -50.20 7.23
N GLY A 142 37.28 -50.67 6.68
CA GLY A 142 37.03 -50.74 5.24
C GLY A 142 37.47 -52.04 4.56
N THR A 143 38.10 -52.99 5.27
CA THR A 143 38.53 -54.28 4.70
C THR A 143 37.63 -55.46 5.06
N GLU A 144 36.55 -55.23 5.81
CA GLU A 144 35.62 -56.24 6.30
C GLU A 144 35.09 -57.14 5.18
N ASN A 145 34.73 -56.54 4.04
CA ASN A 145 34.26 -57.27 2.86
C ASN A 145 35.38 -58.11 2.22
N SER A 146 36.62 -57.62 2.18
CA SER A 146 37.75 -58.39 1.64
C SER A 146 38.02 -59.65 2.46
N TYR A 147 37.87 -59.57 3.78
CA TYR A 147 37.98 -60.73 4.67
C TYR A 147 36.84 -61.73 4.45
N LEU A 148 35.60 -61.26 4.32
CA LEU A 148 34.45 -62.11 3.97
C LEU A 148 34.68 -62.86 2.64
N GLU A 149 35.18 -62.16 1.61
CA GLU A 149 35.44 -62.73 0.28
C GLU A 149 36.56 -63.78 0.28
N ASN A 150 37.52 -63.70 1.22
CA ASN A 150 38.64 -64.64 1.35
C ASN A 150 38.38 -65.78 2.36
N GLY A 151 37.10 -66.07 2.64
CA GLY A 151 36.68 -67.24 3.40
C GLY A 151 36.50 -67.02 4.90
N TRP A 152 36.71 -65.80 5.42
CA TRP A 152 36.48 -65.46 6.83
C TRP A 152 34.98 -65.23 7.11
N VAL A 153 34.17 -66.24 6.85
CA VAL A 153 32.71 -66.20 7.00
C VAL A 153 32.23 -66.91 8.27
N GLY A 154 31.08 -66.48 8.79
CA GLY A 154 30.43 -67.11 9.94
C GLY A 154 30.97 -66.69 11.31
N PHE A 155 31.86 -65.69 11.38
CA PHE A 155 32.37 -65.13 12.63
C PHE A 155 31.27 -64.42 13.45
N ALA A 156 31.43 -64.38 14.78
CA ALA A 156 30.50 -63.72 15.71
C ALA A 156 30.29 -62.23 15.38
N ALA A 157 31.38 -61.56 15.01
CA ALA A 157 31.42 -60.20 14.50
C ALA A 157 32.67 -60.01 13.63
N ILE A 158 32.58 -59.17 12.62
CA ILE A 158 33.74 -58.66 11.86
C ILE A 158 33.72 -57.14 11.97
N ASN A 159 34.65 -56.57 12.73
CA ASN A 159 34.69 -55.16 13.06
C ASN A 159 35.89 -54.47 12.38
N GLY A 160 35.65 -53.50 11.52
CA GLY A 160 36.69 -52.60 11.03
C GLY A 160 37.04 -51.53 12.05
N THR A 161 38.33 -51.34 12.33
CA THR A 161 38.81 -50.32 13.27
C THR A 161 39.89 -49.44 12.64
N ALA A 162 39.79 -48.12 12.87
CA ALA A 162 40.84 -47.17 12.52
C ALA A 162 41.94 -47.24 13.60
N PHE A 163 43.18 -47.51 13.19
CA PHE A 163 44.30 -47.59 14.12
C PHE A 163 44.78 -46.18 14.49
N SER A 164 44.63 -45.83 15.76
CA SER A 164 45.24 -44.64 16.35
C SER A 164 46.11 -45.01 17.53
N PHE A 165 47.15 -44.23 17.76
CA PHE A 165 48.10 -44.42 18.85
C PHE A 165 48.65 -43.08 19.31
N GLU A 166 49.06 -43.01 20.56
CA GLU A 166 49.57 -41.79 21.17
C GLU A 166 51.09 -41.82 21.28
N VAL A 167 51.75 -40.75 20.84
CA VAL A 167 53.18 -40.52 21.03
C VAL A 167 53.37 -39.10 21.54
N ASN A 168 53.99 -38.94 22.71
CA ASN A 168 54.28 -37.64 23.33
C ASN A 168 53.05 -36.72 23.44
N ASN A 169 51.92 -37.22 23.96
CA ASN A 169 50.68 -36.46 24.15
C ASN A 169 50.04 -35.96 22.82
N ILE A 170 50.41 -36.58 21.70
CA ILE A 170 49.81 -36.36 20.38
C ILE A 170 49.26 -37.70 19.90
N THR A 171 47.99 -37.72 19.51
CA THR A 171 47.32 -38.89 18.93
C THR A 171 47.49 -38.86 17.42
N TYR A 172 48.03 -39.94 16.87
CA TYR A 172 48.22 -40.14 15.44
C TYR A 172 47.26 -41.22 14.95
N GLY A 173 46.70 -41.04 13.76
CA GLY A 173 46.02 -42.10 13.02
C GLY A 173 46.80 -42.46 11.77
N ILE A 174 46.82 -43.76 11.44
CA ILE A 174 47.46 -44.24 10.22
C ILE A 174 46.53 -43.94 9.03
N ASN A 175 46.91 -43.00 8.16
CA ASN A 175 46.14 -42.65 6.96
C ASN A 175 46.59 -43.45 5.71
N SER A 176 47.77 -44.08 5.73
CA SER A 176 48.17 -45.06 4.71
C SER A 176 49.12 -46.12 5.26
N LEU A 177 48.69 -47.39 5.19
CA LEU A 177 49.54 -48.54 5.52
C LEU A 177 50.54 -48.86 4.41
N SER A 178 50.23 -48.57 3.15
CA SER A 178 51.13 -48.86 2.01
C SER A 178 52.20 -47.79 1.84
N ALA A 179 51.86 -46.52 2.06
CA ALA A 179 52.80 -45.40 2.02
C ALA A 179 53.51 -45.17 3.36
N ASN A 180 53.11 -45.90 4.41
CA ASN A 180 53.54 -45.68 5.79
C ASN A 180 53.40 -44.21 6.20
N THR A 181 52.19 -43.66 6.13
CA THR A 181 51.91 -42.28 6.54
C THR A 181 50.94 -42.22 7.72
N ALA A 182 51.04 -41.14 8.49
CA ALA A 182 50.17 -40.85 9.62
C ALA A 182 49.68 -39.38 9.60
N THR A 183 48.50 -39.18 10.17
CA THR A 183 47.86 -37.88 10.39
C THR A 183 47.82 -37.59 11.90
N VAL A 184 48.13 -36.37 12.30
CA VAL A 184 47.86 -35.91 13.68
C VAL A 184 46.37 -35.71 13.84
N ILE A 185 45.73 -36.46 14.75
CA ILE A 185 44.28 -36.42 14.96
C ILE A 185 43.91 -35.54 16.16
N ASN A 186 44.70 -35.58 17.23
CA ASN A 186 44.40 -34.85 18.46
C ASN A 186 45.70 -34.62 19.26
N SER A 187 45.67 -33.70 20.22
CA SER A 187 46.74 -33.53 21.20
C SER A 187 46.19 -33.11 22.56
N SER A 188 46.76 -33.69 23.61
CA SER A 188 46.53 -33.31 25.01
C SER A 188 47.58 -32.31 25.54
N ILE A 189 48.47 -31.81 24.67
CA ILE A 189 49.45 -30.77 25.03
C ILE A 189 48.69 -29.48 25.31
N THR A 190 48.87 -28.94 26.52
CA THR A 190 48.28 -27.64 26.89
C THR A 190 49.31 -26.68 27.48
N GLY A 191 49.15 -25.38 27.20
CA GLY A 191 49.94 -24.30 27.83
C GLY A 191 51.45 -24.29 27.52
N SER A 192 51.89 -25.02 26.50
CA SER A 192 53.31 -25.17 26.13
C SER A 192 53.49 -25.33 24.62
N ALA A 193 54.73 -25.42 24.14
CA ALA A 193 55.01 -25.59 22.72
C ALA A 193 54.82 -27.06 22.28
N ALA A 194 54.09 -27.28 21.17
CA ALA A 194 53.93 -28.60 20.57
C ALA A 194 55.02 -28.87 19.51
N VAL A 195 55.63 -30.06 19.55
CA VAL A 195 56.63 -30.49 18.55
C VAL A 195 56.09 -31.71 17.82
N ILE A 196 55.68 -31.53 16.56
CA ILE A 196 55.21 -32.62 15.71
C ILE A 196 56.43 -33.26 15.03
N PRO A 197 56.74 -34.53 15.28
CA PRO A 197 57.88 -35.20 14.68
C PRO A 197 57.61 -35.53 13.20
N THR A 198 58.68 -35.64 12.41
CA THR A 198 58.59 -36.06 11.00
C THR A 198 58.06 -37.49 10.86
N THR A 199 58.33 -38.36 11.82
CA THR A 199 57.93 -39.78 11.82
C THR A 199 57.53 -40.27 13.20
N VAL A 200 56.64 -41.25 13.27
CA VAL A 200 56.20 -41.95 14.49
C VAL A 200 56.20 -43.47 14.29
N THR A 201 56.47 -44.25 15.34
CA THR A 201 56.55 -45.72 15.25
C THR A 201 55.37 -46.37 15.98
N PHE A 202 54.69 -47.29 15.31
CA PHE A 202 53.61 -48.13 15.86
C PHE A 202 53.82 -49.57 15.43
N ASN A 203 53.81 -50.51 16.40
CA ASN A 203 54.02 -51.95 16.17
C ASN A 203 55.25 -52.25 15.28
N SER A 204 56.39 -51.62 15.60
CA SER A 204 57.68 -51.76 14.88
C SER A 204 57.71 -51.21 13.44
N THR A 205 56.62 -50.60 12.96
CA THR A 205 56.57 -49.89 11.66
C THR A 205 56.67 -48.38 11.86
N THR A 206 57.47 -47.70 11.04
CA THR A 206 57.65 -46.24 11.09
C THR A 206 56.77 -45.55 10.05
N TYR A 207 55.96 -44.60 10.48
CA TYR A 207 55.03 -43.83 9.67
C TYR A 207 55.49 -42.36 9.56
N THR A 208 55.46 -41.78 8.37
CA THR A 208 55.76 -40.36 8.12
C THR A 208 54.53 -39.50 8.42
N VAL A 209 54.69 -38.41 9.17
CA VAL A 209 53.58 -37.50 9.50
C VAL A 209 53.38 -36.52 8.34
N THR A 210 52.24 -36.63 7.64
CA THR A 210 51.97 -35.87 6.41
C THR A 210 50.81 -34.89 6.53
N GLU A 211 49.99 -35.01 7.57
CA GLU A 211 48.77 -34.22 7.71
C GLU A 211 48.50 -33.88 9.19
N ILE A 212 47.81 -32.77 9.40
CA ILE A 212 47.24 -32.39 10.69
C ILE A 212 45.74 -32.24 10.47
N ALA A 213 44.96 -33.05 11.18
CA ALA A 213 43.51 -33.09 11.03
C ALA A 213 42.85 -31.83 11.58
N ASP A 214 41.56 -31.71 11.27
CA ASP A 214 40.71 -30.66 11.81
C ASP A 214 40.71 -30.71 13.34
N TYR A 215 40.78 -29.55 13.99
CA TYR A 215 40.75 -29.36 15.44
C TYR A 215 41.87 -30.05 16.24
N ALA A 216 42.92 -30.59 15.58
CA ALA A 216 43.92 -31.42 16.23
C ALA A 216 44.65 -30.76 17.43
N PHE A 217 44.80 -29.44 17.41
CA PHE A 217 45.34 -28.64 18.51
C PHE A 217 44.45 -27.42 18.86
N ASP A 218 43.14 -27.50 18.57
CA ASP A 218 42.22 -26.39 18.87
C ASP A 218 42.09 -26.16 20.39
N ASN A 219 42.08 -24.90 20.82
CA ASN A 219 41.89 -24.50 22.22
C ASN A 219 42.88 -25.12 23.23
N ASN A 220 44.12 -25.39 22.79
CA ASN A 220 45.16 -26.01 23.61
C ASN A 220 46.06 -25.02 24.36
N GLN A 221 45.84 -23.71 24.23
CA GLN A 221 46.69 -22.69 24.87
C GLN A 221 48.18 -22.82 24.47
N LEU A 222 48.47 -23.34 23.29
CA LEU A 222 49.84 -23.54 22.81
C LEU A 222 50.57 -22.21 22.68
N THR A 223 51.79 -22.14 23.21
CA THR A 223 52.66 -20.95 23.09
C THR A 223 53.57 -21.01 21.85
N GLY A 224 53.66 -22.17 21.20
CA GLY A 224 54.44 -22.39 19.99
C GLY A 224 54.12 -23.74 19.34
N VAL A 225 54.44 -23.87 18.05
CA VAL A 225 54.33 -25.14 17.33
C VAL A 225 55.48 -25.31 16.33
N THR A 226 56.05 -26.52 16.29
CA THR A 226 56.97 -26.95 15.23
C THR A 226 56.26 -27.93 14.32
N ILE A 227 56.04 -27.55 13.07
CA ILE A 227 55.40 -28.37 12.03
C ILE A 227 56.49 -28.89 11.07
N PRO A 228 56.61 -30.20 10.84
CA PRO A 228 57.64 -30.75 9.96
C PRO A 228 57.33 -30.47 8.48
N ASN A 229 58.37 -30.34 7.66
CA ASN A 229 58.23 -30.08 6.21
C ASN A 229 57.55 -31.22 5.42
N THR A 230 57.32 -32.37 6.05
CA THR A 230 56.54 -33.48 5.47
C THR A 230 55.04 -33.23 5.49
N VAL A 231 54.56 -32.27 6.29
CA VAL A 231 53.14 -31.91 6.34
C VAL A 231 52.74 -31.14 5.09
N THR A 232 51.76 -31.67 4.36
CA THR A 232 51.21 -31.08 3.13
C THR A 232 49.80 -30.50 3.34
N LYS A 233 49.14 -30.86 4.45
CA LYS A 233 47.78 -30.41 4.80
C LYS A 233 47.64 -30.06 6.28
N ILE A 234 47.04 -28.91 6.56
CA ILE A 234 46.58 -28.48 7.88
C ILE A 234 45.07 -28.27 7.83
N GLY A 235 44.33 -28.99 8.68
CA GLY A 235 42.87 -28.99 8.72
C GLY A 235 42.22 -27.73 9.29
N GLU A 236 40.89 -27.72 9.28
CA GLU A 236 40.05 -26.67 9.85
C GLU A 236 40.31 -26.50 11.35
N SER A 237 40.51 -25.26 11.79
CA SER A 237 40.80 -24.90 13.18
C SER A 237 41.94 -25.70 13.83
N ALA A 238 42.83 -26.31 13.04
CA ALA A 238 43.85 -27.22 13.57
C ALA A 238 44.72 -26.58 14.66
N PHE A 239 44.94 -25.27 14.60
CA PHE A 239 45.64 -24.47 15.62
C PHE A 239 44.80 -23.27 16.09
N GLY A 240 43.47 -23.35 16.00
CA GLY A 240 42.54 -22.33 16.49
C GLY A 240 42.63 -22.11 18.00
N VAL A 241 42.34 -20.88 18.46
CA VAL A 241 42.20 -20.54 19.89
C VAL A 241 43.44 -20.93 20.72
N ASN A 242 44.61 -20.42 20.33
CA ASN A 242 45.88 -20.69 21.00
C ASN A 242 46.60 -19.38 21.39
N GLN A 243 47.86 -19.48 21.81
CA GLN A 243 48.71 -18.34 22.19
C GLN A 243 49.94 -18.25 21.27
N LEU A 244 49.82 -18.70 20.01
CA LEU A 244 50.94 -18.74 19.08
C LEU A 244 51.34 -17.31 18.69
N THR A 245 52.60 -16.97 18.91
CA THR A 245 53.18 -15.67 18.51
C THR A 245 53.83 -15.69 17.13
N SER A 246 54.21 -16.89 16.67
CA SER A 246 54.80 -17.15 15.36
C SER A 246 54.54 -18.60 14.95
N VAL A 247 54.43 -18.83 13.64
CA VAL A 247 54.33 -20.17 13.04
C VAL A 247 55.17 -20.20 11.77
N THR A 248 55.98 -21.25 11.61
CA THR A 248 56.65 -21.52 10.33
C THR A 248 55.83 -22.56 9.58
N LEU A 249 55.22 -22.16 8.46
CA LEU A 249 54.45 -23.07 7.61
C LEU A 249 55.37 -23.92 6.73
N PRO A 250 55.06 -25.23 6.52
CA PRO A 250 55.83 -26.08 5.62
C PRO A 250 55.91 -25.54 4.19
N ALA A 251 57.08 -25.67 3.56
CA ALA A 251 57.29 -25.18 2.20
C ALA A 251 56.43 -25.90 1.13
N ASN A 252 56.07 -27.16 1.39
CA ASN A 252 55.25 -28.00 0.49
C ASN A 252 53.77 -28.04 0.91
N LEU A 253 53.33 -27.13 1.78
CA LEU A 253 51.95 -27.07 2.25
C LEU A 253 51.02 -26.68 1.08
N THR A 254 50.09 -27.54 0.73
CA THR A 254 49.15 -27.32 -0.38
C THR A 254 47.75 -26.96 0.10
N GLU A 255 47.41 -27.28 1.35
CA GLU A 255 46.07 -27.06 1.91
C GLU A 255 46.14 -26.48 3.33
N LEU A 256 45.42 -25.38 3.54
CA LEU A 256 45.23 -24.69 4.82
C LEU A 256 43.73 -24.52 5.06
N GLY A 257 43.19 -25.22 6.06
CA GLY A 257 41.77 -25.20 6.36
C GLY A 257 41.26 -23.86 6.90
N ARG A 258 39.93 -23.73 6.93
CA ARG A 258 39.23 -22.60 7.54
C ARG A 258 39.65 -22.44 8.99
N PHE A 259 39.79 -21.21 9.46
CA PHE A 259 40.16 -20.89 10.85
C PHE A 259 41.44 -21.57 11.38
N ALA A 260 42.29 -22.13 10.52
CA ALA A 260 43.41 -22.97 10.95
C ALA A 260 44.33 -22.29 11.98
N PHE A 261 44.47 -20.97 11.91
CA PHE A 261 45.24 -20.16 12.87
C PHE A 261 44.42 -19.00 13.46
N ALA A 262 43.09 -19.15 13.56
CA ALA A 262 42.23 -18.15 14.18
C ALA A 262 42.52 -18.00 15.69
N ASP A 263 42.26 -16.81 16.25
CA ASP A 263 42.33 -16.52 17.68
C ASP A 263 43.71 -16.87 18.29
N ASN A 264 44.74 -16.21 17.78
CA ASN A 264 46.14 -16.39 18.18
C ASN A 264 46.83 -15.03 18.39
N GLN A 265 48.15 -15.00 18.54
CA GLN A 265 48.96 -13.79 18.75
C GLN A 265 50.01 -13.61 17.64
N ILE A 266 49.75 -14.16 16.44
CA ILE A 266 50.74 -14.21 15.37
C ILE A 266 50.99 -12.80 14.85
N ALA A 267 52.24 -12.34 14.95
CA ALA A 267 52.65 -11.00 14.52
C ALA A 267 53.08 -10.96 13.04
N THR A 268 53.61 -12.08 12.53
CA THR A 268 54.08 -12.20 11.13
C THR A 268 53.79 -13.60 10.61
N ILE A 269 53.37 -13.70 9.35
CA ILE A 269 53.14 -14.98 8.68
C ILE A 269 53.72 -14.99 7.27
N ASN A 270 54.44 -16.06 6.93
CA ASN A 270 54.92 -16.32 5.58
C ASN A 270 54.03 -17.40 4.94
N ILE A 271 53.10 -16.97 4.08
CA ILE A 271 52.20 -17.88 3.38
C ILE A 271 52.98 -18.58 2.24
N PRO A 272 53.03 -19.92 2.19
CA PRO A 272 53.76 -20.65 1.15
C PRO A 272 53.23 -20.36 -0.26
N SER A 273 54.12 -20.34 -1.25
CA SER A 273 53.77 -20.05 -2.65
C SER A 273 52.90 -21.13 -3.32
N SER A 274 52.77 -22.30 -2.69
CA SER A 274 51.90 -23.40 -3.12
C SER A 274 50.43 -23.21 -2.75
N ILE A 275 50.11 -22.24 -1.88
CA ILE A 275 48.73 -21.97 -1.44
C ILE A 275 47.99 -21.15 -2.51
N SER A 276 46.88 -21.69 -3.01
CA SER A 276 46.05 -21.05 -4.04
C SER A 276 44.79 -20.38 -3.51
N VAL A 277 44.37 -20.70 -2.29
CA VAL A 277 43.16 -20.20 -1.64
C VAL A 277 43.48 -19.84 -0.19
N LEU A 278 43.08 -18.64 0.24
CA LEU A 278 43.08 -18.27 1.66
C LEU A 278 41.67 -18.43 2.20
N GLU A 279 41.45 -19.53 2.91
CA GLU A 279 40.15 -19.93 3.43
C GLU A 279 39.56 -18.95 4.45
N ASN A 280 38.26 -19.10 4.71
CA ASN A 280 37.53 -18.25 5.65
C ASN A 280 38.17 -18.26 7.04
N GLY A 281 38.39 -17.06 7.59
CA GLY A 281 38.90 -16.88 8.95
C GLY A 281 40.29 -17.43 9.24
N ILE A 282 41.07 -17.82 8.23
CA ILE A 282 42.35 -18.53 8.38
C ILE A 282 43.32 -17.86 9.39
N PHE A 283 43.39 -16.53 9.42
CA PHE A 283 44.19 -15.73 10.38
C PHE A 283 43.33 -14.71 11.15
N LEU A 284 42.04 -15.01 11.39
CA LEU A 284 41.15 -14.19 12.20
C LEU A 284 41.75 -13.93 13.59
N ASN A 285 41.63 -12.70 14.11
CA ASN A 285 42.02 -12.33 15.48
C ASN A 285 43.48 -12.73 15.82
N ASN A 286 44.40 -12.02 15.17
CA ASN A 286 45.85 -12.15 15.36
C ASN A 286 46.48 -10.76 15.52
N GLN A 287 47.81 -10.65 15.44
CA GLN A 287 48.56 -9.40 15.61
C GLN A 287 49.28 -8.97 14.32
N LEU A 288 48.78 -9.37 13.15
CA LEU A 288 49.40 -9.06 11.86
C LEU A 288 49.30 -7.56 11.57
N THR A 289 50.44 -6.90 11.35
CA THR A 289 50.50 -5.50 10.89
C THR A 289 50.63 -5.37 9.37
N SER A 290 51.08 -6.44 8.71
CA SER A 290 51.23 -6.53 7.27
C SER A 290 51.13 -7.97 6.80
N VAL A 291 50.73 -8.18 5.55
CA VAL A 291 50.73 -9.51 4.93
C VAL A 291 51.18 -9.46 3.47
N THR A 292 51.98 -10.45 3.07
CA THR A 292 52.29 -10.70 1.66
C THR A 292 51.40 -11.82 1.14
N ILE A 293 50.60 -11.52 0.12
CA ILE A 293 49.72 -12.47 -0.56
C ILE A 293 50.49 -13.09 -1.75
N PRO A 294 50.77 -14.41 -1.75
CA PRO A 294 51.54 -15.05 -2.81
C PRO A 294 50.87 -14.99 -4.18
N ALA A 295 51.67 -15.09 -5.25
CA ALA A 295 51.20 -14.97 -6.63
C ALA A 295 50.20 -16.06 -7.06
N ALA A 296 50.20 -17.21 -6.38
CA ALA A 296 49.28 -18.31 -6.68
C ALA A 296 47.88 -18.13 -6.07
N VAL A 297 47.70 -17.17 -5.14
CA VAL A 297 46.41 -16.96 -4.47
C VAL A 297 45.40 -16.39 -5.47
N THR A 298 44.28 -17.10 -5.60
CA THR A 298 43.18 -16.75 -6.51
C THR A 298 41.97 -16.18 -5.76
N SER A 299 41.83 -16.49 -4.48
CA SER A 299 40.73 -16.01 -3.63
C SER A 299 41.13 -15.80 -2.18
N ILE A 300 40.54 -14.78 -1.57
CA ILE A 300 40.65 -14.43 -0.16
C ILE A 300 39.26 -14.49 0.47
N GLY A 301 39.05 -15.48 1.33
CA GLY A 301 37.77 -15.74 1.98
C GLY A 301 37.36 -14.67 2.98
N ARG A 302 36.10 -14.74 3.41
CA ARG A 302 35.53 -13.88 4.45
C ARG A 302 36.33 -13.98 5.74
N SER A 303 36.55 -12.83 6.39
CA SER A 303 37.22 -12.75 7.69
C SER A 303 38.65 -13.31 7.74
N ALA A 304 39.27 -13.61 6.58
CA ALA A 304 40.60 -14.21 6.53
C ALA A 304 41.65 -13.45 7.38
N PHE A 305 41.53 -12.13 7.44
CA PHE A 305 42.43 -11.23 8.18
C PHE A 305 41.69 -10.25 9.10
N THR A 306 40.42 -10.47 9.42
CA THR A 306 39.71 -9.56 10.35
C THR A 306 40.29 -9.64 11.76
N VAL A 307 40.14 -8.55 12.53
CA VAL A 307 40.68 -8.39 13.88
C VAL A 307 42.21 -8.53 13.88
N ASN A 308 42.85 -7.95 12.86
CA ASN A 308 44.30 -7.73 12.80
C ASN A 308 44.59 -6.24 12.58
N PRO A 309 45.65 -5.67 13.17
CA PRO A 309 46.06 -4.28 12.96
C PRO A 309 46.80 -4.07 11.63
N ILE A 310 46.30 -4.63 10.51
CA ILE A 310 46.95 -4.53 9.20
C ILE A 310 46.88 -3.09 8.67
N THR A 311 48.01 -2.55 8.26
CA THR A 311 48.11 -1.24 7.59
C THR A 311 48.61 -1.34 6.16
N THR A 312 49.30 -2.42 5.79
CA THR A 312 49.85 -2.62 4.45
C THR A 312 49.68 -4.05 3.95
N ILE A 313 49.41 -4.21 2.66
CA ILE A 313 49.32 -5.51 1.98
C ILE A 313 50.19 -5.46 0.73
N ASP A 314 51.04 -6.47 0.54
CA ASP A 314 51.76 -6.68 -0.71
C ASP A 314 51.14 -7.87 -1.44
N VAL A 315 50.57 -7.64 -2.62
CA VAL A 315 49.99 -8.71 -3.46
C VAL A 315 50.94 -9.00 -4.61
N LEU A 316 51.41 -10.25 -4.71
CA LEU A 316 52.37 -10.63 -5.76
C LEU A 316 51.71 -11.07 -7.07
N ALA A 317 50.38 -11.26 -7.08
CA ALA A 317 49.64 -11.72 -8.25
C ALA A 317 49.45 -10.60 -9.27
N THR A 318 49.73 -10.88 -10.55
CA THR A 318 49.44 -9.95 -11.65
C THR A 318 47.95 -9.94 -12.03
N THR A 319 47.24 -11.02 -11.73
CA THR A 319 45.78 -11.10 -11.85
C THR A 319 45.19 -10.92 -10.45
N PRO A 320 44.29 -9.95 -10.24
CA PRO A 320 43.73 -9.70 -8.92
C PRO A 320 43.01 -10.93 -8.35
N PRO A 321 43.32 -11.36 -7.12
CA PRO A 321 42.51 -12.35 -6.44
C PRO A 321 41.13 -11.78 -6.14
N THR A 322 40.12 -12.66 -6.07
CA THR A 322 38.82 -12.26 -5.54
C THR A 322 38.96 -11.96 -4.04
N VAL A 323 38.42 -10.82 -3.61
CA VAL A 323 38.40 -10.40 -2.21
C VAL A 323 36.94 -10.31 -1.76
N GLU A 324 36.59 -11.05 -0.71
CA GLU A 324 35.24 -10.99 -0.15
C GLU A 324 35.03 -9.76 0.73
N VAL A 325 33.77 -9.32 0.82
CA VAL A 325 33.40 -8.25 1.75
C VAL A 325 33.72 -8.73 3.17
N PHE A 326 34.45 -7.90 3.93
CA PHE A 326 34.95 -8.23 5.28
C PHE A 326 36.09 -9.26 5.35
N SER A 327 36.90 -9.43 4.29
CA SER A 327 38.19 -10.14 4.45
C SER A 327 39.16 -9.41 5.40
N PHE A 328 39.01 -8.09 5.55
CA PHE A 328 39.81 -7.21 6.41
C PHE A 328 38.90 -6.35 7.31
N SER A 329 39.41 -5.91 8.47
CA SER A 329 38.64 -5.13 9.46
C SER A 329 38.22 -3.74 8.97
N ASP A 330 39.16 -2.96 8.45
CA ASP A 330 38.88 -1.64 7.86
C ASP A 330 39.78 -1.44 6.63
N PRO A 331 39.37 -1.93 5.45
CA PRO A 331 40.20 -1.84 4.26
C PRO A 331 40.49 -0.38 3.86
N ASN A 332 39.70 0.61 4.31
CA ASN A 332 39.92 2.02 4.01
C ASN A 332 41.16 2.62 4.69
N THR A 333 41.79 1.88 5.61
CA THR A 333 43.01 2.29 6.29
C THR A 333 44.26 1.61 5.74
N ILE A 334 44.09 0.69 4.78
CA ILE A 334 45.15 -0.20 4.31
C ILE A 334 45.68 0.24 2.95
N ASP A 335 47.01 0.35 2.85
CA ASP A 335 47.70 0.56 1.57
C ASP A 335 48.01 -0.77 0.90
N VAL A 336 47.71 -0.86 -0.39
CA VAL A 336 47.98 -2.07 -1.19
C VAL A 336 49.08 -1.78 -2.21
N THR A 337 50.14 -2.58 -2.17
CA THR A 337 51.13 -2.66 -3.24
C THR A 337 50.77 -3.82 -4.16
N VAL A 338 50.65 -3.55 -5.46
CA VAL A 338 50.39 -4.54 -6.52
C VAL A 338 51.46 -4.44 -7.61
N PRO A 339 51.65 -5.46 -8.47
CA PRO A 339 52.62 -5.37 -9.55
C PRO A 339 52.35 -4.17 -10.45
N ALA A 340 53.38 -3.38 -10.75
CA ALA A 340 53.25 -2.14 -11.52
C ALA A 340 52.54 -2.39 -12.86
N GLY A 341 51.57 -1.52 -13.19
CA GLY A 341 50.75 -1.63 -14.41
C GLY A 341 49.48 -2.48 -14.25
N THR A 342 49.21 -3.03 -13.06
CA THR A 342 47.99 -3.81 -12.77
C THR A 342 46.92 -3.02 -11.99
N GLU A 343 47.18 -1.76 -11.63
CA GLU A 343 46.35 -0.94 -10.74
C GLU A 343 44.90 -0.82 -11.23
N ALA A 344 44.71 -0.63 -12.54
CA ALA A 344 43.40 -0.55 -13.15
C ALA A 344 42.63 -1.89 -13.09
N ALA A 345 43.33 -3.02 -13.24
CA ALA A 345 42.72 -4.35 -13.13
C ALA A 345 42.28 -4.63 -11.69
N TYR A 346 43.10 -4.27 -10.71
CA TYR A 346 42.75 -4.37 -9.28
C TYR A 346 41.54 -3.50 -8.94
N THR A 347 41.54 -2.24 -9.38
CA THR A 347 40.40 -1.32 -9.20
C THR A 347 39.12 -1.92 -9.81
N ALA A 348 39.19 -2.45 -11.03
CA ALA A 348 38.06 -3.10 -11.71
C ALA A 348 37.60 -4.40 -11.03
N ALA A 349 38.51 -5.11 -10.34
CA ALA A 349 38.24 -6.32 -9.59
C ALA A 349 37.70 -6.06 -8.16
N GLY A 350 37.35 -4.81 -7.82
CA GLY A 350 36.76 -4.45 -6.53
C GLY A 350 37.76 -4.14 -5.42
N TRP A 351 39.05 -4.00 -5.74
CA TRP A 351 40.07 -3.58 -4.77
C TRP A 351 40.06 -2.08 -4.47
N ASN A 352 39.18 -1.33 -5.12
CA ASN A 352 38.87 0.05 -4.74
C ASN A 352 38.22 0.15 -3.34
N ILE A 353 38.12 -0.95 -2.58
CA ILE A 353 37.82 -1.00 -1.14
C ILE A 353 39.00 -0.61 -0.23
N PHE A 354 40.22 -0.55 -0.75
CA PHE A 354 41.40 -0.19 0.03
C PHE A 354 41.68 1.32 0.05
N ARG A 355 42.57 1.80 0.94
CA ARG A 355 42.95 3.22 1.05
C ARG A 355 43.63 3.69 -0.23
N THR A 356 44.70 2.97 -0.60
CA THR A 356 45.47 3.24 -1.80
C THR A 356 45.82 1.95 -2.54
N ILE A 357 45.99 2.06 -3.86
CA ILE A 357 46.59 1.02 -4.70
C ILE A 357 47.83 1.66 -5.35
N ASN A 358 49.02 1.14 -5.04
CA ASN A 358 50.31 1.72 -5.46
C ASN A 358 50.42 3.23 -5.15
N GLY A 359 49.88 3.65 -4.00
CA GLY A 359 49.88 5.05 -3.56
C GLY A 359 48.80 5.93 -4.20
N ILE A 360 47.94 5.39 -5.08
CA ILE A 360 46.79 6.11 -5.65
C ILE A 360 45.58 5.93 -4.73
N THR A 361 45.11 7.03 -4.13
CA THR A 361 43.94 7.03 -3.25
C THR A 361 42.66 6.62 -3.99
N GLN A 362 41.86 5.78 -3.33
CA GLN A 362 40.57 5.32 -3.84
C GLN A 362 39.42 6.10 -3.21
N PHE A 363 38.88 7.07 -3.95
CA PHE A 363 37.72 7.85 -3.53
C PHE A 363 36.41 7.05 -3.63
N ARG A 364 35.45 7.39 -2.76
CA ARG A 364 34.11 6.78 -2.73
C ARG A 364 33.06 7.87 -2.62
N VAL A 365 31.82 7.54 -2.94
CA VAL A 365 30.68 8.40 -2.57
C VAL A 365 30.69 8.58 -1.05
N GLY A 366 30.63 9.83 -0.60
CA GLY A 366 30.72 10.23 0.79
C GLY A 366 32.11 10.59 1.28
N SER A 367 33.18 10.31 0.51
CA SER A 367 34.53 10.81 0.83
C SER A 367 34.53 12.33 0.93
N GLU A 368 35.19 12.87 1.96
CA GLU A 368 35.32 14.30 2.18
C GLU A 368 36.79 14.70 2.10
N PHE A 369 37.06 15.86 1.51
CA PHE A 369 38.41 16.43 1.44
C PHE A 369 38.35 17.96 1.41
N THR A 370 39.48 18.58 1.73
CA THR A 370 39.64 20.04 1.69
C THR A 370 40.70 20.40 0.67
N GLU A 371 40.39 21.33 -0.23
CA GLU A 371 41.32 21.85 -1.23
C GLU A 371 41.10 23.36 -1.37
N ASN A 372 42.17 24.16 -1.44
CA ASN A 372 42.08 25.62 -1.52
C ASN A 372 41.15 26.30 -0.48
N ASN A 373 41.16 25.79 0.76
CA ASN A 373 40.30 26.17 1.88
C ASN A 373 38.80 25.80 1.76
N PHE A 374 38.38 25.18 0.66
CA PHE A 374 37.01 24.70 0.48
C PHE A 374 36.89 23.23 0.85
N ASN A 375 35.76 22.87 1.46
CA ASN A 375 35.41 21.50 1.80
C ASN A 375 34.55 20.92 0.69
N TYR A 376 34.85 19.70 0.29
CA TYR A 376 34.15 18.96 -0.75
C TYR A 376 33.71 17.61 -0.24
N LYS A 377 32.58 17.13 -0.77
CA LYS A 377 32.09 15.78 -0.57
C LYS A 377 31.87 15.12 -1.92
N VAL A 378 32.44 13.94 -2.12
CA VAL A 378 32.23 13.14 -3.32
C VAL A 378 30.79 12.64 -3.34
N ILE A 379 30.05 12.98 -4.39
CA ILE A 379 28.65 12.57 -4.57
C ILE A 379 28.49 11.54 -5.69
N ALA A 380 29.45 11.45 -6.61
CA ALA A 380 29.53 10.40 -7.62
C ALA A 380 30.99 10.11 -8.00
N ILE A 381 31.27 8.86 -8.41
CA ILE A 381 32.57 8.40 -8.91
C ILE A 381 32.52 7.94 -10.38
N ASN A 382 31.34 8.06 -11.01
CA ASN A 382 31.15 7.81 -12.44
C ASN A 382 29.95 8.62 -12.99
N PRO A 383 30.16 9.85 -13.50
CA PRO A 383 31.43 10.59 -13.49
C PRO A 383 31.85 11.03 -12.08
N ASN A 384 33.11 11.44 -11.91
CA ASN A 384 33.64 12.00 -10.67
C ASN A 384 33.02 13.38 -10.41
N GLU A 385 32.12 13.45 -9.43
CA GLU A 385 31.41 14.68 -9.08
C GLU A 385 31.45 14.93 -7.59
N VAL A 386 31.54 16.20 -7.22
CA VAL A 386 31.55 16.67 -5.85
C VAL A 386 30.51 17.76 -5.61
N GLU A 387 30.09 17.82 -4.36
CA GLU A 387 29.39 18.95 -3.77
C GLU A 387 30.38 19.79 -2.95
N ILE A 388 30.31 21.11 -3.09
CA ILE A 388 31.05 22.04 -2.22
C ILE A 388 30.24 22.30 -0.96
N THR A 389 30.77 21.93 0.20
CA THR A 389 30.06 21.93 1.49
C THR A 389 30.44 23.10 2.41
N GLY A 390 31.25 24.02 1.91
CA GLY A 390 31.69 25.23 2.61
C GLY A 390 33.21 25.31 2.65
N GLY A 391 33.76 25.73 3.78
CA GLY A 391 35.21 25.83 3.96
C GLY A 391 35.63 26.80 5.06
N THR A 392 36.94 27.04 5.13
CA THR A 392 37.57 28.01 6.04
C THR A 392 38.07 29.22 5.24
N ASN A 393 38.17 30.40 5.86
CA ASN A 393 38.67 31.61 5.20
C ASN A 393 38.02 31.93 3.84
N ILE A 394 36.69 31.82 3.76
CA ILE A 394 35.95 32.05 2.51
C ILE A 394 36.08 33.54 2.09
N PRO A 395 36.53 33.84 0.86
CA PRO A 395 36.60 35.21 0.35
C PRO A 395 35.20 35.81 0.19
N GLN A 396 35.07 37.14 0.34
CA GLN A 396 33.78 37.83 0.15
C GLN A 396 33.31 37.77 -1.30
N ASP A 397 34.24 37.76 -2.25
CA ASP A 397 34.05 37.54 -3.67
C ASP A 397 34.24 36.06 -4.02
N LEU A 398 33.24 35.25 -3.69
CA LEU A 398 33.32 33.80 -3.87
C LEU A 398 33.33 33.41 -5.35
N VAL A 399 34.37 32.69 -5.76
CA VAL A 399 34.45 32.00 -7.05
C VAL A 399 34.43 30.49 -6.79
N ILE A 400 33.46 29.79 -7.39
CA ILE A 400 33.38 28.33 -7.33
C ILE A 400 33.94 27.78 -8.64
N ASP A 401 35.05 27.05 -8.57
CA ASP A 401 35.67 26.43 -9.73
C ASP A 401 34.81 25.30 -10.30
N ALA A 402 34.88 25.09 -11.62
CA ALA A 402 34.14 24.02 -12.30
C ALA A 402 34.63 22.62 -11.91
N SER A 403 35.88 22.52 -11.46
CA SER A 403 36.50 21.27 -11.04
C SER A 403 37.50 21.49 -9.92
N VAL A 404 37.69 20.46 -9.08
CA VAL A 404 38.72 20.40 -8.06
C VAL A 404 39.54 19.11 -8.23
N THR A 405 40.84 19.20 -8.03
CA THR A 405 41.75 18.05 -8.10
C THR A 405 42.36 17.81 -6.73
N THR A 406 42.24 16.60 -6.21
CA THR A 406 42.87 16.18 -4.97
C THR A 406 43.49 14.81 -5.16
N GLU A 407 44.71 14.60 -4.64
CA GLU A 407 45.43 13.32 -4.71
C GLU A 407 45.46 12.68 -6.11
N GLY A 408 45.61 13.52 -7.15
CA GLY A 408 45.67 13.10 -8.56
C GLY A 408 44.33 12.80 -9.23
N THR A 409 43.21 12.90 -8.51
CA THR A 409 41.85 12.68 -9.03
C THR A 409 41.11 14.01 -9.21
N SER A 410 40.56 14.24 -10.40
CA SER A 410 39.75 15.43 -10.71
C SER A 410 38.25 15.14 -10.56
N PHE A 411 37.53 16.06 -9.92
CA PHE A 411 36.08 16.02 -9.73
C PHE A 411 35.42 17.27 -10.30
N SER A 412 34.25 17.12 -10.92
CA SER A 412 33.41 18.25 -11.34
C SER A 412 32.61 18.77 -10.15
N VAL A 413 32.60 20.09 -9.93
CA VAL A 413 31.79 20.71 -8.86
C VAL A 413 30.42 21.01 -9.43
N VAL A 414 29.39 20.31 -8.95
CA VAL A 414 28.05 20.31 -9.57
C VAL A 414 26.94 20.72 -8.61
N ARG A 415 27.25 20.84 -7.32
CA ARG A 415 26.29 21.16 -6.27
C ARG A 415 26.92 22.04 -5.20
N VAL A 416 26.15 23.01 -4.70
CA VAL A 416 26.44 23.69 -3.43
C VAL A 416 25.60 23.03 -2.35
N GLY A 417 26.27 22.59 -1.28
CA GLY A 417 25.63 21.88 -0.18
C GLY A 417 24.81 22.75 0.75
N GLN A 418 23.95 22.09 1.52
CA GLN A 418 23.12 22.74 2.53
C GLN A 418 23.97 23.60 3.47
N ARG A 419 23.59 24.88 3.62
CA ARG A 419 24.29 25.88 4.47
C ARG A 419 25.77 26.12 4.16
N ALA A 420 26.29 25.65 3.01
CA ALA A 420 27.72 25.72 2.70
C ALA A 420 28.33 27.12 2.88
N PHE A 421 27.57 28.16 2.49
CA PHE A 421 27.98 29.56 2.58
C PHE A 421 26.98 30.44 3.34
N GLU A 422 26.27 29.86 4.31
CA GLU A 422 25.39 30.64 5.20
C GLU A 422 26.22 31.58 6.10
N ASN A 423 25.78 32.83 6.28
CA ASN A 423 26.39 33.81 7.21
C ASN A 423 27.89 34.08 6.95
N LYS A 424 28.32 34.17 5.69
CA LYS A 424 29.75 34.36 5.33
C LYS A 424 30.12 35.78 4.94
N ASN A 425 29.19 36.73 5.00
CA ASN A 425 29.37 38.11 4.54
C ASN A 425 29.80 38.21 3.06
N LEU A 426 29.34 37.28 2.21
CA LEU A 426 29.66 37.29 0.79
C LEU A 426 29.04 38.51 0.11
N THR A 427 29.80 39.20 -0.73
CA THR A 427 29.34 40.33 -1.55
C THR A 427 29.02 39.91 -2.98
N SER A 428 29.65 38.84 -3.47
CA SER A 428 29.37 38.25 -4.79
C SER A 428 29.63 36.75 -4.80
N VAL A 429 28.98 36.04 -5.73
CA VAL A 429 29.25 34.64 -6.05
C VAL A 429 29.31 34.44 -7.56
N GLN A 430 30.31 33.70 -8.04
CA GLN A 430 30.42 33.22 -9.41
C GLN A 430 30.28 31.70 -9.47
N PHE A 431 29.23 31.23 -10.15
CA PHE A 431 28.99 29.80 -10.35
C PHE A 431 29.62 29.31 -11.66
N PRO A 432 30.15 28.07 -11.68
CA PRO A 432 30.60 27.43 -12.91
C PRO A 432 29.40 26.90 -13.71
N ASN A 433 29.60 26.66 -15.01
CA ASN A 433 28.59 26.05 -15.89
C ASN A 433 28.36 24.55 -15.64
N THR A 434 29.07 23.95 -14.68
CA THR A 434 28.84 22.60 -14.16
C THR A 434 27.80 22.58 -13.04
N MET A 435 27.44 23.74 -12.48
CA MET A 435 26.55 23.85 -11.33
C MET A 435 25.11 23.46 -11.69
N ARG A 436 24.54 22.49 -10.99
CA ARG A 436 23.18 21.97 -11.23
C ARG A 436 22.22 22.20 -10.07
N ILE A 437 22.70 22.11 -8.83
CA ILE A 437 21.87 22.17 -7.63
C ILE A 437 22.44 23.18 -6.64
N ILE A 438 21.58 24.03 -6.10
CA ILE A 438 21.91 24.99 -5.04
C ILE A 438 21.00 24.68 -3.85
N ASP A 439 21.54 24.02 -2.82
CA ASP A 439 20.76 23.48 -1.70
C ASP A 439 20.21 24.55 -0.74
N ASP A 440 19.35 24.06 0.16
CA ASP A 440 18.82 24.71 1.35
C ASP A 440 19.80 25.66 2.04
N PHE A 441 19.39 26.91 2.21
CA PHE A 441 20.11 27.96 2.94
C PHE A 441 21.56 28.24 2.48
N SER A 442 21.99 27.68 1.35
CA SER A 442 23.38 27.66 0.90
C SER A 442 24.04 29.04 0.88
N PHE A 443 23.29 30.10 0.56
CA PHE A 443 23.74 31.49 0.54
C PHE A 443 22.90 32.42 1.44
N GLN A 444 22.18 31.87 2.43
CA GLN A 444 21.33 32.69 3.31
C GLN A 444 22.17 33.66 4.17
N ASN A 445 21.62 34.86 4.39
CA ASN A 445 22.16 35.90 5.26
C ASN A 445 23.59 36.33 4.87
N ASN A 446 23.71 36.78 3.62
CA ASN A 446 24.93 37.37 3.06
C ASN A 446 24.64 38.80 2.57
N GLN A 447 25.58 39.38 1.82
CA GLN A 447 25.53 40.74 1.29
C GLN A 447 25.54 40.74 -0.24
N LEU A 448 25.04 39.68 -0.88
CA LEU A 448 25.06 39.54 -2.34
C LEU A 448 24.22 40.64 -2.99
N THR A 449 24.83 41.47 -3.84
CA THR A 449 24.13 42.57 -4.54
C THR A 449 23.65 42.17 -5.94
N SER A 450 24.28 41.16 -6.54
CA SER A 450 23.97 40.65 -7.87
C SER A 450 24.09 39.13 -7.90
N LEU A 451 23.29 38.48 -8.74
CA LEU A 451 23.29 37.03 -8.91
C LEU A 451 23.12 36.65 -10.37
N THR A 452 24.02 35.82 -10.89
CA THR A 452 23.89 35.19 -12.21
C THR A 452 23.75 33.69 -12.03
N ILE A 453 22.59 33.14 -12.41
CA ILE A 453 22.30 31.70 -12.34
C ILE A 453 22.68 31.10 -13.71
N PRO A 454 23.64 30.16 -13.79
CA PRO A 454 24.00 29.56 -15.07
C PRO A 454 22.88 28.63 -15.56
N THR A 455 22.78 28.46 -16.88
CA THR A 455 21.76 27.62 -17.54
C THR A 455 21.92 26.12 -17.29
N SER A 456 22.92 25.72 -16.52
CA SER A 456 23.10 24.36 -16.02
C SER A 456 22.32 24.08 -14.74
N VAL A 457 21.89 25.13 -14.01
CA VAL A 457 21.14 24.99 -12.75
C VAL A 457 19.72 24.53 -13.04
N ILE A 458 19.31 23.49 -12.33
CA ILE A 458 18.00 22.84 -12.45
C ILE A 458 17.17 23.12 -11.19
N VAL A 459 17.81 23.14 -10.02
CA VAL A 459 17.15 23.20 -8.72
C VAL A 459 17.79 24.27 -7.85
N ILE A 460 16.95 25.14 -7.26
CA ILE A 460 17.34 26.07 -6.20
C ILE A 460 16.39 25.87 -5.01
N ASP A 461 16.95 25.43 -3.89
CA ASP A 461 16.19 24.88 -2.78
C ASP A 461 15.86 25.90 -1.67
N PHE A 462 15.30 25.42 -0.56
CA PHE A 462 14.65 26.22 0.47
C PHE A 462 15.53 27.38 0.97
N ARG A 463 15.06 28.61 0.77
CA ARG A 463 15.72 29.83 1.27
C ARG A 463 17.19 29.97 0.86
N ALA A 464 17.60 29.37 -0.26
CA ALA A 464 19.00 29.38 -0.71
C ALA A 464 19.62 30.80 -0.74
N PHE A 465 18.87 31.82 -1.18
CA PHE A 465 19.35 33.21 -1.28
C PHE A 465 18.60 34.20 -0.35
N ARG A 466 17.97 33.70 0.72
CA ARG A 466 17.23 34.55 1.66
C ARG A 466 18.14 35.54 2.41
N LEU A 467 17.63 36.72 2.77
CA LEU A 467 18.39 37.75 3.51
C LEU A 467 19.68 38.15 2.79
N ASN A 468 19.53 38.65 1.56
CA ASN A 468 20.62 39.20 0.76
C ASN A 468 20.25 40.61 0.27
N GLN A 469 21.02 41.17 -0.66
CA GLN A 469 20.82 42.52 -1.20
C GLN A 469 20.63 42.49 -2.73
N ILE A 470 20.17 41.35 -3.28
CA ILE A 470 20.10 41.13 -4.72
C ILE A 470 19.07 42.10 -5.32
N GLY A 471 19.51 42.90 -6.30
CA GLY A 471 18.65 43.92 -6.94
C GLY A 471 17.79 43.39 -8.08
N SER A 472 18.27 42.39 -8.83
CA SER A 472 17.50 41.77 -9.91
C SER A 472 17.99 40.35 -10.16
N VAL A 473 17.10 39.46 -10.61
CA VAL A 473 17.47 38.08 -10.95
C VAL A 473 16.72 37.57 -12.18
N VAL A 474 17.44 36.88 -13.06
CA VAL A 474 16.88 36.10 -14.17
C VAL A 474 16.98 34.63 -13.80
N ILE A 475 15.84 33.97 -13.66
CA ILE A 475 15.75 32.54 -13.37
C ILE A 475 15.67 31.83 -14.73
N PRO A 476 16.74 31.13 -15.17
CA PRO A 476 16.77 30.56 -16.52
C PRO A 476 15.77 29.41 -16.65
N ASN A 477 15.31 29.14 -17.87
CA ASN A 477 14.38 28.04 -18.18
C ASN A 477 14.94 26.65 -17.84
N SER A 478 16.24 26.50 -17.59
CA SER A 478 16.81 25.26 -17.06
C SER A 478 16.30 24.95 -15.65
N VAL A 479 15.92 25.97 -14.87
CA VAL A 479 15.39 25.83 -13.52
C VAL A 479 13.95 25.34 -13.60
N THR A 480 13.73 24.14 -13.07
CA THR A 480 12.42 23.48 -12.99
C THR A 480 11.85 23.49 -11.57
N PHE A 481 12.67 23.83 -10.57
CA PHE A 481 12.25 23.94 -9.18
C PHE A 481 12.86 25.14 -8.45
N LEU A 482 12.00 25.89 -7.76
CA LEU A 482 12.35 26.93 -6.80
C LEU A 482 11.69 26.63 -5.47
N GLY A 483 12.46 26.43 -4.41
CA GLY A 483 11.96 26.17 -3.07
C GLY A 483 11.22 27.35 -2.43
N ASN A 484 10.62 27.09 -1.26
CA ASN A 484 9.98 28.15 -0.46
C ASN A 484 11.02 29.23 -0.08
N GLY A 485 10.64 30.50 -0.19
CA GLY A 485 11.44 31.63 0.30
C GLY A 485 12.83 31.81 -0.32
N VAL A 486 13.12 31.22 -1.50
CA VAL A 486 14.45 31.27 -2.14
C VAL A 486 15.01 32.69 -2.18
N PHE A 487 14.19 33.69 -2.54
CA PHE A 487 14.58 35.10 -2.62
C PHE A 487 13.84 35.98 -1.58
N GLU A 488 13.41 35.40 -0.46
CA GLU A 488 12.78 36.18 0.63
C GLU A 488 13.77 37.21 1.20
N ALA A 489 13.29 38.42 1.49
CA ALA A 489 14.06 39.50 2.12
C ALA A 489 15.33 39.86 1.32
N ASN A 490 15.14 40.32 0.09
CA ASN A 490 16.16 40.86 -0.80
C ASN A 490 15.79 42.30 -1.23
N ASN A 491 16.51 42.86 -2.19
CA ASN A 491 16.23 44.18 -2.76
C ASN A 491 15.69 44.08 -4.20
N LEU A 492 15.00 42.99 -4.56
CA LEU A 492 14.61 42.74 -5.95
C LEU A 492 13.67 43.84 -6.45
N THR A 493 14.09 44.59 -7.46
CA THR A 493 13.26 45.54 -8.21
C THR A 493 12.67 44.93 -9.47
N SER A 494 13.28 43.84 -9.97
CA SER A 494 12.78 43.06 -11.10
C SER A 494 13.15 41.59 -10.97
N VAL A 495 12.31 40.72 -11.52
CA VAL A 495 12.54 39.28 -11.63
C VAL A 495 12.01 38.75 -12.96
N THR A 496 12.79 37.90 -13.61
CA THR A 496 12.30 37.04 -14.71
C THR A 496 12.14 35.63 -14.18
N ILE A 497 10.92 35.11 -14.21
CA ILE A 497 10.57 33.78 -13.71
C ILE A 497 10.69 32.78 -14.86
N SER A 498 11.29 31.62 -14.59
CA SER A 498 11.39 30.50 -15.55
C SER A 498 10.02 30.07 -16.07
N GLU A 499 9.90 29.81 -17.37
CA GLU A 499 8.68 29.27 -17.97
C GLU A 499 8.47 27.77 -17.65
N ASN A 500 9.49 27.10 -17.10
CA ASN A 500 9.46 25.67 -16.82
C ASN A 500 9.13 25.33 -15.36
N ILE A 501 8.81 26.32 -14.52
CA ILE A 501 8.23 26.07 -13.20
C ILE A 501 6.71 26.14 -13.28
N THR A 502 6.02 25.32 -12.48
CA THR A 502 4.55 25.27 -12.44
C THR A 502 3.95 25.84 -11.15
N THR A 503 4.78 26.11 -10.15
CA THR A 503 4.35 26.60 -8.84
C THR A 503 5.30 27.70 -8.35
N ILE A 504 4.73 28.82 -7.94
CA ILE A 504 5.44 29.81 -7.11
C ILE A 504 5.22 29.41 -5.66
N GLN A 505 6.28 28.89 -5.05
CA GLN A 505 6.27 28.39 -3.67
C GLN A 505 6.05 29.52 -2.64
N ALA A 506 5.74 29.13 -1.41
CA ALA A 506 5.42 30.09 -0.36
C ALA A 506 6.61 31.02 -0.09
N GLN A 507 6.31 32.30 0.09
CA GLN A 507 7.29 33.35 0.44
C GLN A 507 8.44 33.58 -0.58
N THR A 508 8.44 32.96 -1.76
CA THR A 508 9.57 32.96 -2.71
C THR A 508 10.13 34.36 -3.01
N PHE A 509 9.27 35.37 -3.17
CA PHE A 509 9.66 36.77 -3.44
C PHE A 509 9.20 37.73 -2.34
N ARG A 510 8.92 37.24 -1.14
CA ARG A 510 8.42 38.05 -0.01
C ARG A 510 9.44 39.09 0.43
N SER A 511 8.97 40.27 0.85
CA SER A 511 9.79 41.36 1.40
C SER A 511 10.90 41.79 0.43
N ASN A 512 10.51 42.21 -0.77
CA ASN A 512 11.39 42.74 -1.81
C ASN A 512 10.92 44.17 -2.22
N GLN A 513 11.46 44.70 -3.32
CA GLN A 513 11.15 46.04 -3.85
C GLN A 513 10.44 45.98 -5.21
N LEU A 514 9.72 44.88 -5.51
CA LEU A 514 9.05 44.70 -6.79
C LEU A 514 7.86 45.67 -6.89
N THR A 515 7.84 46.48 -7.96
CA THR A 515 6.69 47.34 -8.31
C THR A 515 5.77 46.70 -9.32
N THR A 516 6.30 45.80 -10.15
CA THR A 516 5.55 44.96 -11.08
C THR A 516 6.10 43.55 -11.08
N VAL A 517 5.25 42.57 -11.40
CA VAL A 517 5.66 41.19 -11.65
C VAL A 517 4.84 40.59 -12.79
N THR A 518 5.52 39.87 -13.67
CA THR A 518 4.90 39.04 -14.71
C THR A 518 4.92 37.58 -14.30
N ILE A 519 3.74 36.96 -14.21
CA ILE A 519 3.53 35.55 -13.91
C ILE A 519 3.42 34.79 -15.25
N PRO A 520 4.35 33.85 -15.54
CA PRO A 520 4.33 33.06 -16.78
C PRO A 520 3.09 32.17 -16.92
N ALA A 521 2.70 31.87 -18.16
CA ALA A 521 1.47 31.13 -18.49
C ALA A 521 1.42 29.68 -17.98
N ASN A 522 2.56 29.11 -17.57
CA ASN A 522 2.66 27.73 -17.08
C ASN A 522 2.50 27.60 -15.55
N ILE A 523 2.32 28.72 -14.83
CA ILE A 523 2.10 28.71 -13.38
C ILE A 523 0.69 28.25 -13.07
N ASN A 524 0.54 27.09 -12.43
CA ASN A 524 -0.75 26.54 -12.04
C ASN A 524 -1.13 26.91 -10.60
N LEU A 525 -0.13 27.23 -9.77
CA LEU A 525 -0.30 27.45 -8.33
C LEU A 525 0.60 28.58 -7.83
N ILE A 526 0.03 29.50 -7.06
CA ILE A 526 0.77 30.54 -6.34
C ILE A 526 0.45 30.39 -4.85
N GLN A 527 1.47 30.03 -4.08
CA GLN A 527 1.34 29.78 -2.66
C GLN A 527 1.47 31.04 -1.81
N GLU A 528 1.15 30.86 -0.53
CA GLU A 528 0.93 31.93 0.41
C GLU A 528 2.09 32.90 0.60
N SER A 529 1.74 34.20 0.73
CA SER A 529 2.67 35.31 0.98
C SER A 529 3.86 35.40 0.00
N SER A 530 3.81 34.75 -1.17
CA SER A 530 4.91 34.71 -2.15
C SER A 530 5.35 36.10 -2.63
N PHE A 531 4.43 37.07 -2.69
CA PHE A 531 4.70 38.46 -3.08
C PHE A 531 4.43 39.48 -1.97
N ARG A 532 4.14 39.03 -0.74
CA ARG A 532 3.84 39.90 0.40
C ARG A 532 4.99 40.87 0.68
N ASN A 533 4.67 42.08 1.16
CA ASN A 533 5.63 43.14 1.48
C ASN A 533 6.49 43.58 0.28
N ASN A 534 5.88 43.65 -0.90
CA ASN A 534 6.43 44.35 -2.06
C ASN A 534 5.59 45.59 -2.36
N PRO A 535 6.17 46.69 -2.86
CA PRO A 535 5.44 47.89 -3.28
C PRO A 535 4.80 47.71 -4.67
N LEU A 536 4.10 46.58 -4.89
CA LEU A 536 3.48 46.26 -6.18
C LEU A 536 2.38 47.28 -6.50
N THR A 537 2.42 47.80 -7.73
CA THR A 537 1.37 48.62 -8.34
C THR A 537 0.67 47.87 -9.47
N GLU A 538 1.30 46.85 -10.04
CA GLU A 538 0.76 46.04 -11.13
C GLU A 538 1.18 44.57 -11.00
N VAL A 539 0.26 43.66 -11.32
CA VAL A 539 0.53 42.23 -11.50
C VAL A 539 0.01 41.81 -12.87
N ILE A 540 0.90 41.27 -13.70
CA ILE A 540 0.57 40.78 -15.04
C ILE A 540 0.57 39.26 -14.99
N VAL A 541 -0.56 38.62 -15.33
CA VAL A 541 -0.68 37.17 -15.38
C VAL A 541 -0.92 36.76 -16.82
N LEU A 542 -0.07 35.87 -17.37
CA LEU A 542 -0.16 35.47 -18.77
C LEU A 542 -1.07 34.24 -19.00
N ASN A 543 -1.55 33.61 -17.93
CA ASN A 543 -2.42 32.45 -18.02
C ASN A 543 -3.81 32.82 -18.52
N SER A 544 -4.35 32.01 -19.45
CA SER A 544 -5.77 32.08 -19.83
C SER A 544 -6.69 31.53 -18.74
N SER A 545 -6.22 30.50 -18.01
CA SER A 545 -6.90 29.95 -16.84
C SER A 545 -6.24 30.46 -15.56
N PRO A 546 -6.99 31.04 -14.61
CA PRO A 546 -6.41 31.61 -13.39
C PRO A 546 -5.61 30.57 -12.60
N PRO A 547 -4.36 30.85 -12.22
CA PRO A 547 -3.62 30.00 -11.29
C PRO A 547 -4.37 29.89 -9.95
N ALA A 548 -4.32 28.71 -9.33
CA ALA A 548 -4.88 28.52 -7.99
C ALA A 548 -4.09 29.33 -6.96
N LEU A 549 -4.79 29.93 -6.00
CA LEU A 549 -4.21 30.64 -4.86
C LEU A 549 -4.46 29.81 -3.59
N THR A 550 -3.44 29.60 -2.75
CA THR A 550 -3.58 28.80 -1.51
C THR A 550 -3.09 29.53 -0.26
N GLY A 551 -3.61 29.12 0.90
CA GLY A 551 -3.21 29.63 2.23
C GLY A 551 -3.53 31.11 2.43
N ASN A 552 -2.63 31.84 3.10
CA ASN A 552 -2.73 33.29 3.17
C ASN A 552 -2.44 33.93 1.79
N ASP A 553 -3.28 34.84 1.33
CA ASP A 553 -3.13 35.57 0.06
C ASP A 553 -1.65 35.87 -0.35
N PRO A 554 -1.21 35.46 -1.55
CA PRO A 554 0.10 35.81 -2.10
C PRO A 554 0.44 37.31 -2.04
N PHE A 555 -0.58 38.16 -2.17
CA PHE A 555 -0.51 39.62 -2.22
C PHE A 555 -1.09 40.29 -0.95
N LEU A 556 -1.09 39.56 0.17
CA LEU A 556 -1.75 39.97 1.42
C LEU A 556 -1.47 41.43 1.81
N GLY A 557 -2.56 42.20 2.01
CA GLY A 557 -2.53 43.57 2.53
C GLY A 557 -2.33 44.68 1.50
N ILE A 558 -2.15 44.34 0.21
CA ILE A 558 -1.88 45.34 -0.84
C ILE A 558 -2.74 45.20 -2.12
N ARG A 559 -3.57 44.15 -2.28
CA ARG A 559 -4.38 43.95 -3.50
C ARG A 559 -5.13 45.21 -3.96
N GLY A 560 -5.75 45.95 -3.03
CA GLY A 560 -6.52 47.15 -3.34
C GLY A 560 -5.74 48.32 -3.95
N ASN A 561 -4.39 48.22 -4.00
CA ASN A 561 -3.52 49.20 -4.65
C ASN A 561 -2.89 48.66 -5.95
N ILE A 562 -3.20 47.42 -6.34
CA ILE A 562 -2.59 46.72 -7.47
C ILE A 562 -3.56 46.66 -8.64
N ALA A 563 -3.12 47.09 -9.81
CA ALA A 563 -3.79 46.77 -11.07
C ALA A 563 -3.47 45.33 -11.49
N LEU A 564 -4.50 44.52 -11.77
CA LEU A 564 -4.37 43.18 -12.32
C LEU A 564 -4.53 43.23 -13.85
N THR A 565 -3.53 42.76 -14.59
CA THR A 565 -3.59 42.63 -16.05
C THR A 565 -3.62 41.14 -16.41
N VAL A 566 -4.67 40.70 -17.08
CA VAL A 566 -4.91 39.29 -17.50
C VAL A 566 -5.28 39.23 -18.98
N PRO A 567 -5.23 38.07 -19.67
CA PRO A 567 -5.71 37.96 -21.04
C PRO A 567 -7.16 38.42 -21.14
N THR A 568 -7.47 39.23 -22.16
CA THR A 568 -8.84 39.70 -22.41
C THR A 568 -9.80 38.52 -22.54
N THR A 569 -11.06 38.70 -22.14
CA THR A 569 -12.14 37.69 -22.08
C THR A 569 -11.99 36.64 -20.97
N THR A 570 -11.01 36.77 -20.08
CA THR A 570 -10.81 35.87 -18.93
C THR A 570 -11.12 36.53 -17.59
N GLU A 571 -11.48 37.82 -17.59
CA GLU A 571 -11.63 38.66 -16.40
C GLU A 571 -12.63 38.07 -15.40
N LEU A 572 -13.80 37.64 -15.89
CA LEU A 572 -14.81 36.99 -15.05
C LEU A 572 -14.28 35.69 -14.43
N ASN A 573 -13.55 34.87 -15.19
CA ASN A 573 -12.95 33.63 -14.69
C ASN A 573 -11.98 33.89 -13.54
N TYR A 574 -11.14 34.93 -13.65
CA TYR A 574 -10.24 35.34 -12.56
C TYR A 574 -11.02 35.74 -11.31
N LEU A 575 -12.06 36.57 -11.46
CA LEU A 575 -12.87 37.02 -10.32
C LEU A 575 -13.57 35.87 -9.59
N VAL A 576 -14.16 34.92 -10.32
CA VAL A 576 -14.82 33.74 -9.70
C VAL A 576 -13.82 32.69 -9.20
N SER A 577 -12.54 32.79 -9.56
CA SER A 577 -11.46 31.90 -9.11
C SER A 577 -10.63 32.46 -7.94
N GLY A 578 -11.16 33.45 -7.21
CA GLY A 578 -10.53 34.00 -6.00
C GLY A 578 -9.50 35.11 -6.23
N TRP A 579 -9.35 35.59 -7.47
CA TRP A 579 -8.52 36.77 -7.79
C TRP A 579 -9.29 38.08 -7.59
N THR A 580 -9.89 38.24 -6.41
CA THR A 580 -10.70 39.41 -6.03
C THR A 580 -9.90 40.43 -5.19
N GLY A 581 -10.43 41.64 -5.05
CA GLY A 581 -9.85 42.68 -4.19
C GLY A 581 -8.70 43.50 -4.81
N PHE A 582 -8.41 43.31 -6.10
CA PHE A 582 -7.51 44.16 -6.87
C PHE A 582 -8.13 45.54 -7.14
N ALA A 583 -7.30 46.57 -7.31
CA ALA A 583 -7.76 47.94 -7.57
C ALA A 583 -8.53 48.07 -8.89
N SER A 584 -8.08 47.34 -9.91
CA SER A 584 -8.68 47.25 -11.23
C SER A 584 -8.28 45.95 -11.89
N ILE A 585 -9.10 45.43 -12.80
CA ILE A 585 -8.73 44.34 -13.71
C ILE A 585 -8.80 44.84 -15.14
N ASN A 586 -7.70 44.71 -15.90
CA ASN A 586 -7.54 45.28 -17.24
C ASN A 586 -7.93 46.78 -17.33
N GLY A 587 -7.64 47.54 -16.27
CA GLY A 587 -7.91 48.98 -16.18
C GLY A 587 -9.37 49.36 -15.90
N GLN A 588 -10.27 48.40 -15.67
CA GLN A 588 -11.66 48.65 -15.25
C GLN A 588 -11.89 48.25 -13.80
N ASP A 589 -12.92 48.82 -13.18
CA ASP A 589 -13.40 48.38 -11.87
C ASP A 589 -13.80 46.88 -11.95
N PRO A 590 -13.39 46.02 -11.00
CA PRO A 590 -13.79 44.60 -11.01
C PRO A 590 -15.30 44.37 -11.13
N ALA A 591 -16.12 45.24 -10.55
CA ALA A 591 -17.59 45.17 -10.62
C ALA A 591 -18.12 45.26 -12.06
N PHE A 592 -17.37 45.89 -12.97
CA PHE A 592 -17.73 45.96 -14.39
C PHE A 592 -17.87 44.58 -15.04
N PHE A 593 -17.13 43.58 -14.56
CA PHE A 593 -17.09 42.25 -15.18
C PHE A 593 -17.98 41.23 -14.50
N ASN A 594 -18.28 41.39 -13.21
CA ASN A 594 -18.99 40.38 -12.44
C ASN A 594 -20.24 40.89 -11.73
N GLU A 595 -20.69 42.12 -11.97
CA GLU A 595 -21.96 42.63 -11.45
C GLU A 595 -22.94 43.02 -12.55
N PHE A 596 -24.23 42.73 -12.33
CA PHE A 596 -25.33 43.12 -13.21
C PHE A 596 -26.57 43.51 -12.39
N VAL A 597 -27.51 44.22 -13.01
CA VAL A 597 -28.75 44.68 -12.38
C VAL A 597 -29.93 43.89 -12.92
N ASP A 598 -30.74 43.34 -12.03
CA ASP A 598 -32.02 42.69 -12.34
C ASP A 598 -33.09 43.12 -11.32
N THR A 599 -34.26 43.56 -11.80
CA THR A 599 -35.46 43.83 -11.00
C THR A 599 -35.19 44.53 -9.65
N ASN A 600 -34.64 45.74 -9.70
CA ASN A 600 -34.35 46.61 -8.53
C ASN A 600 -33.26 46.11 -7.56
N ALA A 601 -32.41 45.17 -7.98
CA ALA A 601 -31.24 44.73 -7.23
C ALA A 601 -30.01 44.54 -8.12
N THR A 602 -28.83 44.72 -7.54
CA THR A 602 -27.54 44.44 -8.16
C THR A 602 -27.03 43.10 -7.64
N TYR A 603 -26.59 42.24 -8.55
CA TYR A 603 -26.11 40.89 -8.29
C TYR A 603 -24.65 40.78 -8.68
N ARG A 604 -23.86 40.08 -7.87
CA ARG A 604 -22.47 39.73 -8.16
C ARG A 604 -22.36 38.25 -8.47
N ILE A 605 -21.82 37.90 -9.63
CA ILE A 605 -21.53 36.52 -10.04
C ILE A 605 -20.42 35.96 -9.14
N THR A 606 -20.72 34.85 -8.47
CA THR A 606 -19.80 34.18 -7.53
C THR A 606 -19.33 32.81 -8.02
N ALA A 607 -20.11 32.15 -8.89
CA ALA A 607 -19.72 30.92 -9.53
C ALA A 607 -20.39 30.79 -10.91
N LEU A 608 -19.74 30.03 -11.81
CA LEU A 608 -20.25 29.70 -13.14
C LEU A 608 -20.63 28.21 -13.28
N ASN A 609 -20.36 27.39 -12.25
CA ASN A 609 -20.65 25.96 -12.25
C ASN A 609 -20.90 25.45 -10.81
N PRO A 610 -22.17 25.46 -10.33
CA PRO A 610 -23.34 26.03 -11.00
C PRO A 610 -23.29 27.57 -11.07
N ASN A 611 -24.10 28.16 -11.94
CA ASN A 611 -24.27 29.61 -12.05
C ASN A 611 -24.91 30.18 -10.78
N GLU A 612 -24.12 30.90 -9.98
CA GLU A 612 -24.55 31.44 -8.69
C GLU A 612 -24.22 32.93 -8.58
N VAL A 613 -25.11 33.66 -7.91
CA VAL A 613 -24.96 35.08 -7.62
C VAL A 613 -25.25 35.41 -6.15
N THR A 614 -24.64 36.51 -5.70
CA THR A 614 -24.92 37.16 -4.42
C THR A 614 -25.59 38.51 -4.65
N ILE A 615 -26.64 38.84 -3.89
CA ILE A 615 -27.25 40.17 -3.92
C ILE A 615 -26.34 41.17 -3.19
N VAL A 616 -25.84 42.19 -3.89
CA VAL A 616 -24.91 43.17 -3.33
C VAL A 616 -25.54 44.52 -3.03
N GLU A 617 -26.58 44.91 -3.78
CA GLU A 617 -27.32 46.15 -3.53
C GLU A 617 -28.79 45.98 -3.91
N SER A 618 -29.69 46.72 -3.25
CA SER A 618 -31.11 46.75 -3.62
C SER A 618 -31.78 48.09 -3.31
N THR A 619 -32.79 48.44 -4.09
CA THR A 619 -33.67 49.60 -3.84
C THR A 619 -35.04 49.22 -3.29
N ILE A 620 -35.29 47.94 -2.98
CA ILE A 620 -36.59 47.44 -2.49
C ILE A 620 -36.89 47.98 -1.08
N THR A 621 -38.14 48.36 -0.82
CA THR A 621 -38.64 48.85 0.48
C THR A 621 -39.97 48.18 0.84
N GLY A 622 -40.34 48.10 2.13
CA GLY A 622 -41.60 47.47 2.56
C GLY A 622 -41.49 45.96 2.76
N GLU A 623 -42.32 45.17 2.07
CA GLU A 623 -42.22 43.71 2.10
C GLU A 623 -41.19 43.23 1.07
N LEU A 624 -40.24 42.40 1.51
CA LEU A 624 -39.20 41.84 0.65
C LEU A 624 -39.38 40.33 0.51
N ILE A 625 -39.55 39.87 -0.73
CA ILE A 625 -39.34 38.49 -1.12
C ILE A 625 -37.99 38.43 -1.81
N VAL A 626 -37.03 37.73 -1.19
CA VAL A 626 -35.71 37.58 -1.79
C VAL A 626 -35.87 36.66 -3.03
N PRO A 627 -35.42 37.10 -4.22
CA PRO A 627 -35.57 36.31 -5.43
C PRO A 627 -34.71 35.03 -5.36
N THR A 628 -35.21 33.94 -5.93
CA THR A 628 -34.49 32.66 -6.04
C THR A 628 -33.55 32.61 -7.23
N SER A 629 -33.81 33.44 -8.25
CA SER A 629 -33.04 33.54 -9.49
C SER A 629 -32.88 34.98 -9.95
N ALA A 630 -31.80 35.29 -10.65
CA ALA A 630 -31.59 36.55 -11.36
C ALA A 630 -31.01 36.28 -12.75
N SER A 631 -31.28 37.16 -13.72
CA SER A 631 -30.74 37.05 -15.08
C SER A 631 -29.93 38.28 -15.47
N ASP A 632 -28.79 38.06 -16.11
CA ASP A 632 -27.99 39.12 -16.74
C ASP A 632 -28.47 39.44 -18.18
N GLY A 633 -29.57 38.82 -18.62
CA GLY A 633 -30.11 38.90 -19.97
C GLY A 633 -29.61 37.81 -20.92
N THR A 634 -28.61 37.03 -20.52
CA THR A 634 -28.07 35.91 -21.31
C THR A 634 -28.22 34.57 -20.61
N GLU A 635 -27.94 34.52 -19.31
CA GLU A 635 -28.03 33.34 -18.48
C GLU A 635 -28.90 33.59 -17.24
N ASN A 636 -29.35 32.50 -16.61
CA ASN A 636 -30.04 32.54 -15.32
C ASN A 636 -29.08 32.04 -14.24
N PHE A 637 -29.02 32.79 -13.14
CA PHE A 637 -28.20 32.50 -11.98
C PHE A 637 -29.09 32.20 -10.79
N THR A 638 -28.71 31.21 -9.98
CA THR A 638 -29.35 30.96 -8.69
C THR A 638 -28.84 31.99 -7.68
N VAL A 639 -29.75 32.64 -6.96
CA VAL A 639 -29.36 33.57 -5.89
C VAL A 639 -29.07 32.76 -4.64
N THR A 640 -27.80 32.71 -4.24
CA THR A 640 -27.33 31.84 -3.15
C THR A 640 -26.89 32.59 -1.89
N ALA A 641 -26.70 33.90 -1.97
CA ALA A 641 -26.30 34.70 -0.82
C ALA A 641 -26.77 36.17 -0.88
N ILE A 642 -26.74 36.81 0.28
CA ILE A 642 -26.97 38.26 0.45
C ILE A 642 -25.69 38.84 1.04
N ALA A 643 -25.13 39.87 0.40
CA ALA A 643 -23.90 40.51 0.86
C ALA A 643 -24.11 41.32 2.16
N GLU A 644 -23.02 41.89 2.66
CA GLU A 644 -23.10 42.82 3.79
C GLU A 644 -23.79 44.12 3.40
N ASP A 645 -24.54 44.70 4.35
CA ASP A 645 -25.25 45.98 4.21
C ASP A 645 -26.30 46.07 3.08
N THR A 646 -26.50 45.02 2.27
CA THR A 646 -27.36 45.00 1.06
C THR A 646 -28.74 45.65 1.26
N PHE A 647 -29.43 45.31 2.36
CA PHE A 647 -30.76 45.80 2.70
C PHE A 647 -30.77 46.67 3.97
N GLN A 648 -29.65 47.31 4.32
CA GLN A 648 -29.60 48.17 5.50
C GLN A 648 -30.49 49.42 5.31
N ASN A 649 -31.31 49.75 6.32
CA ASN A 649 -32.15 50.95 6.38
C ASN A 649 -33.07 51.14 5.15
N LYS A 650 -33.70 50.06 4.70
CA LYS A 650 -34.62 50.05 3.54
C LYS A 650 -36.09 50.11 3.94
N GLN A 651 -36.39 50.39 5.22
CA GLN A 651 -37.76 50.44 5.75
C GLN A 651 -38.52 49.11 5.54
N LEU A 652 -37.82 47.98 5.65
CA LEU A 652 -38.44 46.66 5.49
C LEU A 652 -39.28 46.28 6.70
N THR A 653 -40.49 45.76 6.46
CA THR A 653 -41.42 45.30 7.50
C THR A 653 -41.48 43.77 7.59
N THR A 654 -41.35 43.09 6.45
CA THR A 654 -41.35 41.63 6.33
C THR A 654 -40.25 41.18 5.37
N VAL A 655 -39.57 40.07 5.67
CA VAL A 655 -38.59 39.46 4.78
C VAL A 655 -38.86 37.97 4.62
N ILE A 656 -38.94 37.49 3.39
CA ILE A 656 -39.00 36.07 3.02
C ILE A 656 -37.66 35.68 2.39
N ILE A 657 -36.96 34.73 3.00
CA ILE A 657 -35.67 34.22 2.53
C ILE A 657 -35.88 32.80 1.99
N PRO A 658 -35.69 32.57 0.67
CA PRO A 658 -35.92 31.28 0.07
C PRO A 658 -34.83 30.28 0.45
N ALA A 659 -35.10 29.00 0.22
CA ALA A 659 -34.18 27.90 0.53
C ALA A 659 -32.85 27.95 -0.23
N SER A 660 -32.78 28.71 -1.34
CA SER A 660 -31.54 28.88 -2.12
C SER A 660 -30.48 29.71 -1.38
N ILE A 661 -30.88 30.57 -0.43
CA ILE A 661 -29.95 31.43 0.31
C ILE A 661 -29.24 30.63 1.40
N THR A 662 -27.93 30.48 1.24
CA THR A 662 -27.07 29.76 2.17
C THR A 662 -26.34 30.68 3.15
N THR A 663 -26.11 31.94 2.77
CA THR A 663 -25.36 32.91 3.59
C THR A 663 -25.97 34.31 3.52
N VAL A 664 -26.05 34.97 4.66
CA VAL A 664 -26.50 36.37 4.78
C VAL A 664 -25.43 37.19 5.51
N GLY A 665 -24.96 38.22 4.84
CA GLY A 665 -23.88 39.09 5.31
C GLY A 665 -24.19 39.80 6.64
N ARG A 666 -23.12 40.30 7.26
CA ARG A 666 -23.25 41.17 8.44
C ARG A 666 -24.03 42.42 8.07
N ARG A 667 -24.86 42.90 9.01
CA ARG A 667 -25.70 44.09 8.85
C ARG A 667 -26.65 44.09 7.63
N ALA A 668 -26.81 42.96 6.92
CA ALA A 668 -27.58 42.90 5.68
C ALA A 668 -29.01 43.44 5.84
N PHE A 669 -29.69 43.16 6.96
CA PHE A 669 -31.06 43.63 7.26
C PHE A 669 -31.11 44.65 8.40
N ARG A 670 -29.98 45.31 8.69
CA ARG A 670 -29.87 46.21 9.83
C ARG A 670 -30.74 47.45 9.64
N ASP A 671 -31.25 47.99 10.76
CA ASP A 671 -31.97 49.26 10.84
C ASP A 671 -33.27 49.31 10.03
N ASN A 672 -33.96 48.16 9.94
CA ASN A 672 -35.30 48.03 9.38
C ASN A 672 -36.36 47.81 10.48
N PRO A 673 -37.60 48.32 10.31
CA PRO A 673 -38.73 48.09 11.23
C PRO A 673 -39.38 46.70 11.02
N LEU A 674 -38.57 45.64 10.98
CA LEU A 674 -39.05 44.29 10.75
C LEU A 674 -39.95 43.81 11.89
N SER A 675 -41.14 43.30 11.55
CA SER A 675 -42.00 42.55 12.45
C SER A 675 -41.96 41.04 12.18
N THR A 676 -41.64 40.65 10.94
CA THR A 676 -41.76 39.26 10.48
C THR A 676 -40.57 38.85 9.62
N VAL A 677 -40.02 37.66 9.86
CA VAL A 677 -39.05 36.99 8.97
C VAL A 677 -39.53 35.57 8.71
N ILE A 678 -39.50 35.14 7.46
CA ILE A 678 -39.87 33.79 7.02
C ILE A 678 -38.66 33.15 6.33
N LEU A 679 -38.28 31.96 6.78
CA LEU A 679 -37.29 31.11 6.13
C LEU A 679 -38.01 29.94 5.46
N GLU A 680 -37.74 29.73 4.17
CA GLU A 680 -38.33 28.60 3.44
C GLU A 680 -37.43 27.35 3.45
N GLY A 681 -36.14 27.52 3.72
CA GLY A 681 -35.17 26.42 3.78
C GLY A 681 -35.23 25.62 5.09
N ALA A 682 -35.15 24.30 5.00
CA ALA A 682 -35.04 23.44 6.18
C ALA A 682 -33.70 23.61 6.91
N THR A 683 -32.65 24.01 6.18
CA THR A 683 -31.34 24.36 6.72
C THR A 683 -31.24 25.89 6.84
N PRO A 684 -30.93 26.43 8.04
CA PRO A 684 -30.78 27.87 8.21
C PRO A 684 -29.61 28.43 7.39
N PRO A 685 -29.76 29.62 6.76
CA PRO A 685 -28.62 30.34 6.22
C PRO A 685 -27.63 30.72 7.33
N VAL A 686 -26.34 30.77 6.99
CA VAL A 686 -25.31 31.31 7.89
C VAL A 686 -25.52 32.81 8.05
N VAL A 687 -25.67 33.26 9.30
CA VAL A 687 -25.87 34.67 9.67
C VAL A 687 -24.77 35.14 10.62
N ASN A 688 -24.49 36.45 10.62
CA ASN A 688 -23.56 37.04 11.57
C ASN A 688 -24.29 37.49 12.85
N ASN A 689 -23.89 36.92 13.99
CA ASN A 689 -24.47 37.15 15.32
C ASN A 689 -23.44 37.57 16.36
N GLN A 690 -22.62 38.57 16.04
CA GLN A 690 -21.60 39.08 16.95
C GLN A 690 -22.15 40.14 17.91
N THR A 691 -21.73 40.08 19.18
CA THR A 691 -22.08 41.06 20.23
C THR A 691 -21.50 42.46 20.03
N ASN A 692 -20.72 42.70 18.97
CA ASN A 692 -20.00 43.94 18.67
C ASN A 692 -20.77 44.93 17.78
N GLY A 693 -22.08 44.75 17.58
CA GLY A 693 -22.92 45.68 16.80
C GLY A 693 -22.94 45.44 15.28
N ASN A 694 -22.32 44.36 14.79
CA ASN A 694 -22.34 43.95 13.37
C ASN A 694 -23.40 42.87 13.05
N ASN A 695 -24.45 42.75 13.87
CA ASN A 695 -25.49 41.75 13.68
C ASN A 695 -26.23 41.93 12.36
N THR A 696 -26.64 40.80 11.74
CA THR A 696 -27.47 40.81 10.53
C THR A 696 -28.80 41.55 10.73
N PHE A 697 -29.40 41.48 11.92
CA PHE A 697 -30.67 42.13 12.28
C PHE A 697 -30.50 43.04 13.51
N SER A 698 -31.14 44.22 13.52
CA SER A 698 -31.05 45.18 14.65
C SER A 698 -31.97 44.83 15.84
N ASN A 699 -33.14 44.23 15.61
CA ASN A 699 -34.16 44.07 16.66
C ASN A 699 -34.85 42.68 16.63
N ARG A 700 -34.06 41.60 16.79
CA ARG A 700 -34.60 40.22 16.79
C ARG A 700 -35.73 40.03 17.81
N SER A 701 -35.61 40.63 18.99
CA SER A 701 -36.62 40.55 20.06
C SER A 701 -37.99 41.12 19.71
N SER A 702 -38.15 41.82 18.60
CA SER A 702 -39.44 42.31 18.10
C SER A 702 -39.91 41.62 16.81
N ILE A 703 -39.15 40.65 16.30
CA ILE A 703 -39.43 39.95 15.05
C ILE A 703 -39.97 38.55 15.34
N ASP A 704 -41.13 38.22 14.78
CA ASP A 704 -41.64 36.85 14.72
C ASP A 704 -40.94 36.09 13.58
N LEU A 705 -40.27 34.98 13.89
CA LEU A 705 -39.56 34.14 12.94
C LEU A 705 -40.37 32.88 12.61
N TYR A 706 -40.63 32.67 11.33
CA TYR A 706 -41.28 31.47 10.81
C TYR A 706 -40.26 30.61 10.04
N VAL A 707 -40.22 29.32 10.33
CA VAL A 707 -39.32 28.34 9.70
C VAL A 707 -40.12 27.10 9.29
N PRO A 708 -39.61 26.21 8.42
CA PRO A 708 -40.36 25.03 8.03
C PRO A 708 -40.71 24.13 9.23
N SER A 709 -41.89 23.53 9.22
CA SER A 709 -42.37 22.65 10.30
C SER A 709 -41.34 21.55 10.61
N GLY A 710 -41.11 21.29 11.90
CA GLY A 710 -40.10 20.32 12.37
C GLY A 710 -38.65 20.81 12.38
N THR A 711 -38.35 22.03 11.90
CA THR A 711 -36.95 22.52 11.76
C THR A 711 -36.53 23.58 12.79
N VAL A 712 -37.39 23.93 13.75
CA VAL A 712 -37.14 24.98 14.76
C VAL A 712 -35.80 24.78 15.49
N GLN A 713 -35.50 23.56 15.92
CA GLN A 713 -34.26 23.28 16.65
C GLN A 713 -33.01 23.41 15.76
N ALA A 714 -33.10 23.04 14.49
CA ALA A 714 -32.00 23.19 13.53
C ALA A 714 -31.67 24.67 13.32
N HIS A 715 -32.70 25.52 13.20
CA HIS A 715 -32.56 26.97 13.06
C HIS A 715 -31.97 27.63 14.32
N LEU A 716 -32.41 27.22 15.52
CA LEU A 716 -31.83 27.66 16.78
C LEU A 716 -30.32 27.34 16.86
N ASN A 717 -29.94 26.11 16.49
CA ASN A 717 -28.54 25.67 16.48
C ASN A 717 -27.71 26.44 15.42
N GLY A 718 -28.33 26.81 14.29
CA GLY A 718 -27.73 27.63 13.23
C GLY A 718 -27.64 29.13 13.54
N GLY A 719 -27.89 29.56 14.78
CA GLY A 719 -27.77 30.95 15.19
C GLY A 719 -29.01 31.81 14.96
N TRP A 720 -30.16 31.23 14.61
CA TRP A 720 -31.41 31.97 14.47
C TRP A 720 -32.19 32.08 15.79
N SER A 721 -31.47 32.41 16.88
CA SER A 721 -32.03 32.59 18.23
C SER A 721 -32.33 34.06 18.55
N ASN A 722 -32.97 34.28 19.70
CA ASN A 722 -33.34 35.59 20.26
C ASN A 722 -34.39 36.39 19.47
N PHE A 723 -35.15 35.71 18.62
CA PHE A 723 -36.35 36.27 17.99
C PHE A 723 -37.52 36.36 19.00
N LYS A 724 -38.49 37.24 18.75
CA LYS A 724 -39.70 37.41 19.59
C LYS A 724 -40.45 36.08 19.75
N SER A 725 -40.62 35.36 18.65
CA SER A 725 -41.12 34.00 18.59
C SER A 725 -40.44 33.24 17.45
N ILE A 726 -40.36 31.91 17.56
CA ILE A 726 -39.85 31.03 16.49
C ILE A 726 -40.85 29.90 16.31
N SER A 727 -41.51 29.85 15.15
CA SER A 727 -42.62 28.93 14.89
C SER A 727 -42.39 28.10 13.62
N GLY A 728 -42.68 26.80 13.71
CA GLY A 728 -42.70 25.91 12.55
C GLY A 728 -43.99 26.08 11.74
N VAL A 729 -43.88 26.30 10.43
CA VAL A 729 -45.01 26.47 9.50
C VAL A 729 -44.93 25.48 8.34
N SER A 730 -46.07 25.04 7.83
CA SER A 730 -46.18 24.12 6.69
C SER A 730 -47.15 24.69 5.67
N LYS A 731 -46.80 24.64 4.39
CA LYS A 731 -47.69 24.97 3.26
C LYS A 731 -48.42 23.72 2.72
N ALA A 732 -48.53 22.67 3.53
CA ALA A 732 -49.15 21.39 3.16
C ALA A 732 -50.61 21.28 3.65
N LEU A 733 -51.48 20.67 2.85
CA LEU A 733 -52.84 20.26 3.26
C LEU A 733 -52.99 18.74 3.16
N ILE A 734 -53.55 18.11 4.20
CA ILE A 734 -53.98 16.71 4.14
C ILE A 734 -55.44 16.71 3.68
N LEU A 735 -55.69 16.20 2.49
CA LEU A 735 -57.03 16.13 1.90
C LEU A 735 -57.44 14.68 1.76
N LYS A 736 -58.72 14.39 2.02
CA LYS A 736 -59.31 13.08 1.78
C LYS A 736 -60.61 13.23 1.00
N VAL A 737 -60.78 12.46 -0.07
CA VAL A 737 -61.94 12.50 -0.97
C VAL A 737 -62.16 11.15 -1.61
N TYR A 738 -63.40 10.78 -1.90
CA TYR A 738 -63.71 9.58 -2.67
C TYR A 738 -64.38 9.94 -3.99
N LEU A 739 -64.05 9.17 -5.02
CA LEU A 739 -64.72 9.20 -6.32
C LEU A 739 -65.78 8.10 -6.33
N GLN A 740 -67.04 8.48 -6.53
CA GLN A 740 -68.12 7.51 -6.59
C GLN A 740 -67.92 6.54 -7.76
N GLY A 741 -67.35 6.98 -8.88
CA GLY A 741 -67.07 6.13 -10.04
C GLY A 741 -66.27 4.88 -9.64
N ALA A 742 -65.08 5.08 -9.07
CA ALA A 742 -64.25 3.98 -8.55
C ALA A 742 -64.85 3.28 -7.32
N SER A 743 -65.87 3.90 -6.71
CA SER A 743 -66.84 3.37 -5.73
C SER A 743 -67.75 2.27 -6.25
N LEU A 744 -68.23 2.46 -7.48
CA LEU A 744 -69.28 1.68 -8.12
C LEU A 744 -68.66 0.37 -8.61
N GLN A 745 -69.14 -0.74 -8.04
CA GLN A 745 -68.63 -2.09 -8.31
C GLN A 745 -67.22 -2.33 -7.74
N PRO A 746 -67.05 -2.30 -6.40
CA PRO A 746 -65.75 -2.52 -5.78
C PRO A 746 -65.25 -3.96 -6.01
N ASN A 747 -63.94 -4.15 -5.91
CA ASN A 747 -63.34 -5.47 -5.88
C ASN A 747 -63.88 -6.28 -4.69
N VAL A 748 -64.15 -7.58 -4.92
CA VAL A 748 -64.67 -8.47 -3.87
C VAL A 748 -63.68 -8.56 -2.71
N GLY A 749 -64.12 -8.20 -1.50
CA GLY A 749 -63.30 -8.16 -0.29
C GLY A 749 -62.53 -6.85 -0.05
N GLU A 750 -62.71 -5.85 -0.92
CA GLU A 750 -62.12 -4.51 -0.79
C GLU A 750 -63.21 -3.42 -0.84
N GLU A 751 -64.42 -3.71 -0.35
CA GLU A 751 -65.61 -2.83 -0.47
C GLU A 751 -65.47 -1.47 0.24
N ASP A 752 -64.46 -1.30 1.11
CA ASP A 752 -64.13 -0.04 1.78
C ASP A 752 -63.11 0.83 1.00
N LEU A 753 -62.58 0.33 -0.11
CA LEU A 753 -61.56 1.00 -0.95
C LEU A 753 -62.10 1.30 -2.35
N MET A 754 -61.67 2.41 -2.94
CA MET A 754 -61.86 2.65 -4.38
C MET A 754 -61.07 1.63 -5.19
N ARG A 755 -61.59 1.23 -6.35
CA ARG A 755 -60.85 0.39 -7.31
C ARG A 755 -59.72 1.17 -7.99
N ASP A 756 -58.68 0.48 -8.43
CA ASP A 756 -57.49 1.04 -9.08
C ASP A 756 -57.18 0.39 -10.45
N ASP A 757 -58.22 -0.01 -11.17
CA ASP A 757 -58.12 -0.69 -12.46
C ASP A 757 -57.30 0.10 -13.48
N LEU A 758 -57.45 1.43 -13.51
CA LEU A 758 -56.63 2.30 -14.36
C LEU A 758 -55.13 2.19 -14.08
N ARG A 759 -54.74 2.02 -12.81
CA ARG A 759 -53.34 1.83 -12.41
C ARG A 759 -52.87 0.42 -12.77
N THR A 760 -53.66 -0.61 -12.43
CA THR A 760 -53.29 -2.02 -12.69
C THR A 760 -53.15 -2.33 -14.19
N THR A 761 -53.94 -1.64 -15.02
CA THR A 761 -53.87 -1.71 -16.49
C THR A 761 -52.83 -0.78 -17.11
N GLY A 762 -52.20 0.10 -16.31
CA GLY A 762 -51.18 1.05 -16.77
C GLY A 762 -51.72 2.19 -17.63
N PHE A 763 -53.00 2.52 -17.50
CA PHE A 763 -53.65 3.58 -18.27
C PHE A 763 -53.50 4.98 -17.67
N ILE A 764 -53.19 5.12 -16.38
CA ILE A 764 -52.95 6.44 -15.78
C ILE A 764 -51.71 7.10 -16.44
N PRO A 765 -51.85 8.29 -17.06
CA PRO A 765 -50.72 8.95 -17.71
C PRO A 765 -49.72 9.47 -16.67
N THR A 766 -48.43 9.50 -17.01
CA THR A 766 -47.40 10.15 -16.17
C THR A 766 -47.43 11.68 -16.24
N THR A 767 -48.27 12.25 -17.10
CA THR A 767 -48.50 13.69 -17.23
C THR A 767 -49.95 13.99 -16.88
N SER A 768 -50.18 15.03 -16.09
CA SER A 768 -51.50 15.46 -15.66
C SER A 768 -52.44 15.77 -16.83
N PRO A 769 -53.72 15.38 -16.76
CA PRO A 769 -54.72 15.69 -17.77
C PRO A 769 -55.26 17.14 -17.71
N TYR A 770 -54.92 17.92 -16.68
CA TYR A 770 -55.54 19.24 -16.42
C TYR A 770 -54.83 20.43 -17.10
N GLY A 771 -53.85 20.17 -17.98
CA GLY A 771 -53.19 21.21 -18.79
C GLY A 771 -52.17 22.07 -18.04
N ASP A 772 -51.83 21.73 -16.79
CA ASP A 772 -50.79 22.38 -15.99
C ASP A 772 -49.37 21.85 -16.28
N GLY A 773 -49.26 20.78 -17.09
CA GLY A 773 -48.00 20.17 -17.47
C GLY A 773 -47.30 19.41 -16.34
N ALA A 774 -47.97 19.16 -15.21
CA ALA A 774 -47.41 18.42 -14.10
C ALA A 774 -47.07 16.97 -14.51
N THR A 775 -45.92 16.47 -14.09
CA THR A 775 -45.46 15.11 -14.40
C THR A 775 -45.07 14.34 -13.15
N VAL A 776 -45.23 13.02 -13.18
CA VAL A 776 -44.79 12.09 -12.11
C VAL A 776 -43.76 11.11 -12.64
N ASN A 777 -42.94 10.57 -11.74
CA ASN A 777 -42.15 9.38 -12.07
C ASN A 777 -43.10 8.18 -12.20
N ALA A 778 -42.93 7.35 -13.24
CA ALA A 778 -43.75 6.16 -13.45
C ALA A 778 -43.76 5.21 -12.23
N THR A 779 -42.68 5.19 -11.43
CA THR A 779 -42.58 4.34 -10.22
C THR A 779 -43.60 4.69 -9.14
N VAL A 780 -44.22 5.88 -9.20
CA VAL A 780 -45.30 6.26 -8.27
C VAL A 780 -46.48 5.29 -8.36
N PHE A 781 -46.74 4.74 -9.55
CA PHE A 781 -47.83 3.78 -9.81
C PHE A 781 -47.52 2.34 -9.40
N ASP A 782 -46.29 2.06 -8.94
CA ASP A 782 -45.92 0.74 -8.41
C ASP A 782 -46.54 0.45 -7.03
N THR A 783 -47.01 1.49 -6.34
CA THR A 783 -47.67 1.39 -5.04
C THR A 783 -48.97 0.58 -5.15
N THR A 784 -49.19 -0.34 -4.21
CA THR A 784 -50.36 -1.24 -4.13
C THR A 784 -51.02 -1.15 -2.75
N GLY A 785 -52.22 -1.73 -2.58
CA GLY A 785 -52.97 -1.68 -1.33
C GLY A 785 -53.68 -0.33 -1.14
N GLU A 786 -53.90 0.08 0.11
CA GLU A 786 -54.62 1.32 0.47
C GLU A 786 -54.07 2.57 -0.22
N ASN A 787 -52.74 2.65 -0.39
CA ASN A 787 -52.05 3.80 -0.96
C ASN A 787 -51.87 3.72 -2.49
N ALA A 788 -52.48 2.74 -3.15
CA ALA A 788 -52.38 2.63 -4.61
C ALA A 788 -53.09 3.82 -5.27
N ILE A 789 -52.55 4.31 -6.38
CA ILE A 789 -53.13 5.46 -7.08
C ILE A 789 -54.38 5.04 -7.86
N VAL A 790 -55.48 5.77 -7.68
CA VAL A 790 -56.74 5.61 -8.41
C VAL A 790 -56.74 6.46 -9.68
N ASP A 791 -56.49 7.76 -9.54
CA ASP A 791 -56.49 8.72 -10.67
C ASP A 791 -55.81 10.06 -10.29
N TRP A 792 -55.65 10.93 -11.29
CA TRP A 792 -55.28 12.33 -11.15
C TRP A 792 -56.45 13.19 -10.71
N ILE A 793 -56.21 14.07 -9.74
CA ILE A 793 -57.18 15.05 -9.24
C ILE A 793 -56.61 16.46 -9.33
N PHE A 794 -57.48 17.46 -9.41
CA PHE A 794 -57.08 18.86 -9.50
C PHE A 794 -57.55 19.62 -8.26
N VAL A 795 -56.61 20.27 -7.57
CA VAL A 795 -56.87 20.96 -6.30
C VAL A 795 -56.67 22.46 -6.50
N GLU A 796 -57.64 23.25 -6.05
CA GLU A 796 -57.56 24.72 -6.08
C GLU A 796 -57.63 25.28 -4.66
N LEU A 797 -56.76 26.25 -4.36
CA LEU A 797 -56.91 27.17 -3.24
C LEU A 797 -57.68 28.40 -3.71
N ARG A 798 -58.66 28.81 -2.92
CA ARG A 798 -59.49 29.98 -3.20
C ARG A 798 -59.47 30.98 -2.04
N ASP A 799 -59.59 32.25 -2.37
CA ASP A 799 -59.42 33.37 -1.44
C ASP A 799 -60.30 33.25 -0.19
N ALA A 800 -59.73 33.57 0.98
CA ALA A 800 -60.38 33.44 2.29
C ALA A 800 -61.69 34.23 2.41
N THR A 801 -61.79 35.34 1.67
CA THR A 801 -62.89 36.30 1.74
C THR A 801 -63.82 36.20 0.53
N ASN A 802 -63.33 35.68 -0.60
CA ASN A 802 -64.11 35.42 -1.81
C ASN A 802 -63.81 34.04 -2.41
N ASN A 803 -64.67 33.07 -2.13
CA ASN A 803 -64.54 31.68 -2.58
C ASN A 803 -64.73 31.45 -4.09
N THR A 804 -64.93 32.50 -4.90
CA THR A 804 -64.96 32.42 -6.37
C THR A 804 -63.58 32.71 -7.00
N THR A 805 -62.66 33.32 -6.24
CA THR A 805 -61.33 33.72 -6.72
C THR A 805 -60.31 32.60 -6.46
N VAL A 806 -59.74 32.03 -7.53
CA VAL A 806 -58.67 31.02 -7.44
C VAL A 806 -57.33 31.72 -7.19
N VAL A 807 -56.61 31.28 -6.17
CA VAL A 807 -55.29 31.82 -5.76
C VAL A 807 -54.16 30.95 -6.29
N GLU A 808 -54.32 29.63 -6.20
CA GLU A 808 -53.36 28.65 -6.71
C GLU A 808 -54.11 27.38 -7.10
N SER A 809 -53.59 26.65 -8.08
CA SER A 809 -54.12 25.37 -8.50
C SER A 809 -52.98 24.40 -8.79
N THR A 810 -53.16 23.14 -8.43
CA THR A 810 -52.15 22.10 -8.69
C THR A 810 -52.81 20.76 -8.96
N SER A 811 -52.21 19.98 -9.86
CA SER A 811 -52.53 18.55 -9.97
C SER A 811 -51.97 17.77 -8.79
N ALA A 812 -52.70 16.72 -8.41
CA ALA A 812 -52.39 15.82 -7.33
C ALA A 812 -52.85 14.39 -7.71
N LEU A 813 -52.49 13.40 -6.90
CA LEU A 813 -52.86 12.01 -7.10
C LEU A 813 -53.81 11.56 -5.98
N LEU A 814 -54.83 10.78 -6.33
CA LEU A 814 -55.77 10.20 -5.39
C LEU A 814 -55.41 8.74 -5.09
N GLN A 815 -55.38 8.36 -3.81
CA GLN A 815 -55.15 6.99 -3.35
C GLN A 815 -56.46 6.22 -3.10
N ARG A 816 -56.40 4.88 -3.07
CA ARG A 816 -57.59 3.99 -2.94
C ARG A 816 -58.37 4.19 -1.65
N ASP A 817 -57.70 4.59 -0.58
CA ASP A 817 -58.32 4.92 0.71
C ASP A 817 -58.86 6.35 0.79
N GLY A 818 -58.76 7.11 -0.30
CA GLY A 818 -59.24 8.48 -0.43
C GLY A 818 -58.21 9.57 -0.13
N ASP A 819 -57.00 9.25 0.30
CA ASP A 819 -55.98 10.26 0.57
C ASP A 819 -55.50 10.94 -0.73
N VAL A 820 -55.32 12.26 -0.68
CA VAL A 820 -54.78 13.04 -1.82
C VAL A 820 -53.35 13.45 -1.53
N VAL A 821 -52.44 13.04 -2.42
CA VAL A 821 -51.00 13.23 -2.29
C VAL A 821 -50.45 14.03 -3.47
N GLY A 822 -49.26 14.62 -3.28
CA GLY A 822 -48.55 15.33 -4.35
C GLY A 822 -48.09 14.40 -5.47
N THR A 823 -47.35 14.97 -6.43
CA THR A 823 -46.78 14.23 -7.57
C THR A 823 -45.70 13.21 -7.18
N ASP A 824 -45.28 13.18 -5.92
CA ASP A 824 -44.41 12.13 -5.37
C ASP A 824 -45.17 10.87 -4.95
N GLY A 825 -46.51 10.92 -4.89
CA GLY A 825 -47.37 9.80 -4.50
C GLY A 825 -47.38 9.48 -3.01
N VAL A 826 -46.74 10.30 -2.16
CA VAL A 826 -46.53 10.00 -0.74
C VAL A 826 -46.82 11.20 0.16
N LEU A 827 -46.29 12.38 -0.14
CA LEU A 827 -46.45 13.54 0.72
C LEU A 827 -47.79 14.23 0.47
N PRO A 828 -48.37 14.88 1.49
CA PRO A 828 -49.55 15.71 1.29
C PRO A 828 -49.27 16.81 0.27
N VAL A 829 -50.33 17.27 -0.42
CA VAL A 829 -50.23 18.31 -1.45
C VAL A 829 -49.59 19.58 -0.87
N GLN A 830 -48.55 20.06 -1.53
CA GLN A 830 -47.79 21.26 -1.16
C GLN A 830 -48.22 22.44 -2.02
N PHE A 831 -48.36 23.60 -1.40
CA PHE A 831 -48.72 24.85 -2.07
C PHE A 831 -47.57 25.86 -1.98
N THR A 832 -47.47 26.73 -2.97
CA THR A 832 -46.49 27.82 -3.03
C THR A 832 -47.04 29.14 -2.50
N SER A 833 -48.37 29.26 -2.43
CA SER A 833 -49.11 30.42 -1.93
C SER A 833 -48.63 30.94 -0.59
N ALA A 834 -48.98 32.20 -0.33
CA ALA A 834 -48.80 32.78 0.99
C ALA A 834 -49.42 31.86 2.04
N LEU A 835 -48.82 31.86 3.23
CA LEU A 835 -49.29 31.03 4.33
C LEU A 835 -50.65 31.54 4.81
N ASP A 836 -51.80 31.54 4.12
CA ASP A 836 -53.07 32.15 4.60
C ASP A 836 -54.23 31.16 4.82
N ASP A 837 -55.44 31.65 5.13
CA ASP A 837 -56.66 30.84 5.12
C ASP A 837 -57.24 30.73 3.70
N TYR A 838 -57.67 29.53 3.28
CA TYR A 838 -58.20 29.30 1.92
C TYR A 838 -59.42 28.38 1.93
N PHE A 839 -60.38 28.61 1.03
CA PHE A 839 -61.31 27.56 0.65
C PHE A 839 -60.58 26.57 -0.26
N VAL A 840 -60.91 25.29 -0.16
CA VAL A 840 -60.28 24.22 -0.95
C VAL A 840 -61.32 23.62 -1.87
N THR A 841 -61.01 23.57 -3.17
CA THR A 841 -61.84 22.96 -4.20
C THR A 841 -61.14 21.75 -4.78
N ILE A 842 -61.88 20.67 -4.97
CA ILE A 842 -61.40 19.43 -5.61
C ILE A 842 -62.23 19.21 -6.88
N LYS A 843 -61.54 19.02 -8.00
CA LYS A 843 -62.11 18.73 -9.32
C LYS A 843 -61.55 17.44 -9.87
N HIS A 844 -62.38 16.73 -10.63
CA HIS A 844 -62.00 15.51 -11.30
C HIS A 844 -62.63 15.48 -12.70
N ARG A 845 -61.96 14.85 -13.67
CA ARG A 845 -62.29 14.91 -15.11
C ARG A 845 -63.69 14.42 -15.51
N ASN A 846 -64.31 13.53 -14.73
CA ASN A 846 -65.60 12.87 -15.04
C ASN A 846 -66.58 12.91 -13.84
N HIS A 847 -66.29 13.71 -12.81
CA HIS A 847 -67.14 13.89 -11.64
C HIS A 847 -67.48 15.38 -11.45
N LEU A 848 -68.57 15.66 -10.74
CA LEU A 848 -68.88 17.02 -10.31
C LEU A 848 -67.92 17.46 -9.20
N GLY A 849 -67.34 18.64 -9.33
CA GLY A 849 -66.43 19.24 -8.36
C GLY A 849 -67.09 19.59 -7.04
N ILE A 850 -66.28 19.65 -5.98
CA ILE A 850 -66.72 19.99 -4.62
C ILE A 850 -65.82 21.07 -4.01
N THR A 851 -66.38 21.92 -3.16
CA THR A 851 -65.64 22.96 -2.42
C THR A 851 -65.94 22.89 -0.94
N SER A 852 -64.97 23.21 -0.09
CA SER A 852 -65.15 23.29 1.36
C SER A 852 -66.16 24.39 1.77
N VAL A 853 -66.98 24.14 2.79
CA VAL A 853 -67.93 25.12 3.37
C VAL A 853 -67.26 26.22 4.19
N ALA A 854 -66.04 25.98 4.68
CA ALA A 854 -65.26 26.90 5.50
C ALA A 854 -63.78 26.86 5.08
N THR A 855 -63.06 27.95 5.32
CA THR A 855 -61.64 28.08 5.01
C THR A 855 -60.76 27.16 5.88
N LYS A 856 -59.57 26.84 5.38
CA LYS A 856 -58.52 26.09 6.07
C LYS A 856 -57.21 26.87 6.02
N ALA A 857 -56.55 26.94 7.17
CA ALA A 857 -55.28 27.64 7.31
C ALA A 857 -54.11 26.85 6.73
N LEU A 858 -53.31 27.48 5.86
CA LEU A 858 -51.93 27.11 5.52
C LEU A 858 -50.95 27.63 6.59
N ARG A 859 -51.31 27.54 7.88
CA ARG A 859 -50.50 28.00 9.04
C ARG A 859 -50.59 27.00 10.21
N SER A 860 -49.71 25.98 10.24
CA SER A 860 -49.44 24.98 11.31
C SER A 860 -50.17 23.61 11.25
N THR A 861 -49.80 22.67 12.15
CA THR A 861 -49.98 21.19 12.14
C THR A 861 -51.09 20.67 11.23
N ALA A 862 -50.70 19.84 10.26
CA ALA A 862 -51.50 19.35 9.14
C ALA A 862 -53.01 19.26 9.45
N ASN A 863 -53.76 20.24 8.94
CA ASN A 863 -55.21 20.26 9.07
C ASN A 863 -55.78 19.27 8.06
N VAL A 864 -56.44 18.23 8.57
CA VAL A 864 -57.16 17.27 7.75
C VAL A 864 -58.46 17.92 7.26
N LEU A 865 -58.62 17.99 5.94
CA LEU A 865 -59.89 18.31 5.30
C LEU A 865 -60.41 17.04 4.63
N ASN A 866 -61.30 16.35 5.33
CA ASN A 866 -61.91 15.12 4.85
C ASN A 866 -63.28 15.42 4.22
N PHE A 867 -63.35 15.38 2.90
CA PHE A 867 -64.60 15.52 2.17
C PHE A 867 -65.46 14.26 2.23
N SER A 868 -64.90 13.08 2.51
CA SER A 868 -65.66 11.83 2.46
C SER A 868 -66.38 11.46 3.77
N ASP A 869 -66.27 12.25 4.84
CA ASP A 869 -66.93 11.95 6.12
C ASP A 869 -68.46 12.20 6.05
N ALA A 870 -69.25 11.13 5.98
CA ALA A 870 -70.71 11.23 5.93
C ALA A 870 -71.34 11.76 7.23
N ASN A 871 -70.66 11.65 8.37
CA ASN A 871 -71.17 12.12 9.65
C ASN A 871 -70.95 13.63 9.84
N ASN A 872 -70.00 14.22 9.11
CA ASN A 872 -69.69 15.65 9.16
C ASN A 872 -69.35 16.19 7.77
N PRO A 873 -70.33 16.32 6.86
CA PRO A 873 -70.08 16.82 5.51
C PRO A 873 -69.56 18.27 5.56
N VAL A 874 -68.43 18.50 4.89
CA VAL A 874 -67.73 19.80 4.90
C VAL A 874 -67.85 20.55 3.56
N THR A 875 -68.84 20.23 2.73
CA THR A 875 -69.00 20.81 1.39
C THR A 875 -69.93 22.02 1.33
N PHE A 876 -69.64 22.92 0.38
CA PHE A 876 -70.50 24.01 -0.03
C PHE A 876 -71.71 23.47 -0.83
N GLY A 877 -72.90 24.00 -0.56
CA GLY A 877 -74.16 23.55 -1.17
C GLY A 877 -74.80 22.35 -0.46
N SER A 878 -76.03 22.00 -0.86
CA SER A 878 -76.77 20.84 -0.32
C SER A 878 -76.75 19.69 -1.33
N ASN A 879 -76.35 18.48 -0.90
CA ASN A 879 -76.19 17.29 -1.76
C ASN A 879 -75.09 17.42 -2.84
N ALA A 880 -74.03 18.19 -2.57
CA ALA A 880 -72.84 18.28 -3.43
C ALA A 880 -72.11 16.92 -3.61
N GLN A 881 -72.45 15.94 -2.77
CA GLN A 881 -71.84 14.62 -2.70
C GLN A 881 -72.95 13.56 -2.52
N THR A 882 -72.56 12.29 -2.65
CA THR A 882 -73.48 11.14 -2.60
C THR A 882 -72.96 10.03 -1.71
N ASP A 883 -73.86 9.31 -1.05
CA ASP A 883 -73.60 8.03 -0.37
C ASP A 883 -74.03 6.82 -1.23
N ALA A 884 -74.66 7.06 -2.38
CA ALA A 884 -75.18 6.00 -3.23
C ALA A 884 -74.04 5.19 -3.86
N GLY A 885 -73.92 3.92 -3.47
CA GLY A 885 -72.85 3.04 -3.95
C GLY A 885 -71.49 3.31 -3.28
N MET A 886 -71.46 4.11 -2.21
CA MET A 886 -70.25 4.39 -1.43
C MET A 886 -70.08 3.39 -0.27
N PRO A 887 -68.86 3.24 0.27
CA PRO A 887 -68.63 2.53 1.52
C PRO A 887 -69.43 3.10 2.70
N THR A 888 -69.60 2.31 3.76
CA THR A 888 -70.37 2.74 4.94
C THR A 888 -69.76 4.02 5.54
N ASN A 889 -70.61 5.01 5.88
CA ASN A 889 -70.21 6.32 6.41
C ASN A 889 -69.29 7.14 5.48
N THR A 890 -69.28 6.86 4.18
CA THR A 890 -68.43 7.55 3.20
C THR A 890 -69.27 8.30 2.17
N LEU A 891 -68.88 9.54 1.86
CA LEU A 891 -69.45 10.35 0.78
C LEU A 891 -68.46 10.44 -0.40
N GLY A 892 -68.97 10.30 -1.61
CA GLY A 892 -68.23 10.45 -2.86
C GLY A 892 -68.64 11.67 -3.66
N MET A 893 -67.76 12.14 -4.54
CA MET A 893 -68.11 13.07 -5.61
C MET A 893 -69.07 12.38 -6.59
N TRP A 894 -70.07 13.10 -7.11
CA TRP A 894 -71.00 12.52 -8.09
C TRP A 894 -70.28 12.16 -9.39
N ALA A 895 -70.32 10.88 -9.76
CA ALA A 895 -69.80 10.41 -11.05
C ALA A 895 -70.78 10.70 -12.19
N GLY A 896 -70.25 10.84 -13.41
CA GLY A 896 -71.05 10.84 -14.63
C GLY A 896 -71.10 12.16 -15.39
N ASN A 897 -70.34 13.19 -14.99
CA ASN A 897 -70.18 14.44 -15.75
C ASN A 897 -69.13 14.22 -16.83
N VAL A 898 -69.47 13.44 -17.85
CA VAL A 898 -68.51 12.95 -18.85
C VAL A 898 -68.40 13.88 -20.05
N ASN A 899 -69.38 14.77 -20.23
CA ASN A 899 -69.36 15.80 -21.27
C ASN A 899 -68.70 17.11 -20.80
N GLY A 900 -68.43 17.26 -19.49
CA GLY A 900 -67.77 18.41 -18.88
C GLY A 900 -68.62 19.68 -18.79
N ASP A 901 -69.96 19.58 -18.83
CA ASP A 901 -70.88 20.72 -18.76
C ASP A 901 -71.31 21.11 -17.32
N ASN A 902 -70.71 20.45 -16.32
CA ASN A 902 -70.98 20.61 -14.88
C ASN A 902 -72.38 20.15 -14.46
N ILE A 903 -73.03 19.33 -15.28
CA ILE A 903 -74.33 18.72 -15.02
C ILE A 903 -74.20 17.21 -15.23
N VAL A 904 -74.81 16.41 -14.35
CA VAL A 904 -75.04 14.99 -14.60
C VAL A 904 -76.51 14.79 -14.97
N GLN A 905 -76.77 14.33 -16.19
CA GLN A 905 -78.11 14.13 -16.74
C GLN A 905 -78.20 12.90 -17.65
N TYR A 906 -79.19 12.04 -17.39
CA TYR A 906 -79.42 10.82 -18.18
C TYR A 906 -80.21 11.06 -19.47
N GLN A 907 -81.25 11.92 -19.43
CA GLN A 907 -82.08 12.32 -20.57
C GLN A 907 -82.39 13.83 -20.50
N GLY A 908 -82.48 14.53 -21.63
CA GLY A 908 -82.66 16.00 -21.62
C GLY A 908 -81.93 16.70 -22.77
N GLY A 909 -81.52 17.95 -22.53
CA GLY A 909 -80.92 18.82 -23.54
C GLY A 909 -79.48 18.45 -23.92
N THR A 910 -78.65 18.12 -22.92
CA THR A 910 -77.24 17.72 -23.10
C THR A 910 -76.89 16.45 -22.29
N PRO A 911 -77.53 15.29 -22.55
CA PRO A 911 -77.35 14.13 -21.69
C PRO A 911 -75.94 13.55 -21.80
N ASP A 912 -75.34 13.21 -20.66
CA ASP A 912 -74.04 12.56 -20.54
C ASP A 912 -73.95 11.24 -21.30
N THR A 913 -75.04 10.47 -21.32
CA THR A 913 -75.14 9.21 -22.06
C THR A 913 -74.89 9.37 -23.56
N THR A 914 -75.19 10.54 -24.14
CA THR A 914 -74.92 10.82 -25.56
C THR A 914 -73.44 11.04 -25.81
N ALA A 915 -72.69 11.61 -24.86
CA ALA A 915 -71.25 11.74 -24.95
C ALA A 915 -70.56 10.36 -24.92
N ILE A 916 -71.04 9.44 -24.07
CA ILE A 916 -70.56 8.04 -24.03
C ILE A 916 -70.83 7.35 -25.37
N LEU A 917 -72.05 7.45 -25.90
CA LEU A 917 -72.39 6.87 -27.22
C LEU A 917 -71.51 7.45 -28.33
N SER A 918 -71.31 8.77 -28.31
CA SER A 918 -70.47 9.46 -29.29
C SER A 918 -69.02 9.00 -29.22
N ALA A 919 -68.45 8.86 -28.01
CA ALA A 919 -67.10 8.34 -27.82
C ALA A 919 -66.98 6.91 -28.37
N VAL A 920 -67.92 6.03 -28.01
CA VAL A 920 -67.93 4.62 -28.46
C VAL A 920 -68.04 4.51 -29.98
N LEU A 921 -68.94 5.24 -30.63
CA LEU A 921 -69.12 5.18 -32.09
C LEU A 921 -67.97 5.80 -32.87
N ASN A 922 -67.27 6.79 -32.31
CA ASN A 922 -66.18 7.50 -32.99
C ASN A 922 -64.78 6.95 -32.64
N ASP A 923 -64.68 5.92 -31.81
CA ASP A 923 -63.40 5.28 -31.50
C ASP A 923 -62.78 4.66 -32.76
N LEU A 924 -61.48 4.87 -32.97
CA LEU A 924 -60.76 4.39 -34.16
C LEU A 924 -60.78 2.85 -34.28
N GLY A 925 -60.91 2.13 -33.17
CA GLY A 925 -61.06 0.68 -33.12
C GLY A 925 -62.46 0.19 -33.49
N ASN A 926 -63.48 1.05 -33.45
CA ASN A 926 -64.88 0.72 -33.74
C ASN A 926 -65.28 0.98 -35.20
N PHE A 927 -64.52 0.44 -36.15
CA PHE A 927 -64.74 0.68 -37.59
C PHE A 927 -66.10 0.19 -38.14
N LEU A 928 -66.88 -0.56 -37.36
CA LEU A 928 -68.24 -1.02 -37.69
C LEU A 928 -69.34 -0.23 -36.96
N ASN A 929 -68.98 0.76 -36.14
CA ASN A 929 -69.89 1.63 -35.39
C ASN A 929 -70.88 0.85 -34.50
N PHE A 930 -70.40 -0.18 -33.79
CA PHE A 930 -71.22 -0.90 -32.83
C PHE A 930 -71.38 -0.10 -31.53
N SER A 931 -72.62 0.12 -31.08
CA SER A 931 -72.94 0.75 -29.79
C SER A 931 -72.50 -0.07 -28.57
N THR A 932 -72.24 -1.36 -28.76
CA THR A 932 -71.72 -2.28 -27.74
C THR A 932 -70.19 -2.37 -27.69
N PHE A 933 -69.48 -1.60 -28.53
CA PHE A 933 -68.02 -1.61 -28.56
C PHE A 933 -67.43 -1.13 -27.23
N ILE A 934 -66.31 -1.73 -26.83
CA ILE A 934 -65.61 -1.41 -25.59
C ILE A 934 -64.35 -0.64 -25.93
N ILE A 935 -64.26 0.61 -25.47
CA ILE A 935 -63.01 1.38 -25.51
C ILE A 935 -62.19 0.96 -24.30
N ASN A 936 -60.91 0.64 -24.50
CA ASN A 936 -59.98 0.37 -23.39
C ASN A 936 -59.00 1.53 -23.30
N GLY A 937 -58.83 2.09 -22.10
CA GLY A 937 -57.85 3.15 -21.86
C GLY A 937 -58.31 4.22 -20.88
N TYR A 938 -57.50 5.25 -20.76
CA TYR A 938 -57.77 6.42 -19.93
C TYR A 938 -58.75 7.36 -20.63
N ASN A 939 -60.04 7.24 -20.34
CA ASN A 939 -61.11 7.94 -21.04
C ASN A 939 -61.99 8.74 -20.06
N ASN A 940 -62.36 9.97 -20.42
CA ASN A 940 -63.26 10.81 -19.60
C ASN A 940 -64.70 10.26 -19.54
N ASN A 941 -65.06 9.38 -20.47
CA ASN A 941 -66.39 8.78 -20.58
C ASN A 941 -66.56 7.48 -19.77
N ASP A 942 -65.48 6.97 -19.20
CA ASP A 942 -65.47 5.86 -18.24
C ASP A 942 -66.03 6.38 -16.90
N VAL A 943 -67.24 5.99 -16.54
CA VAL A 943 -67.95 6.53 -15.36
C VAL A 943 -67.50 5.83 -14.09
N ASP A 944 -67.21 4.52 -14.16
CA ASP A 944 -66.80 3.71 -13.01
C ASP A 944 -65.27 3.60 -12.82
N LEU A 945 -64.49 4.23 -13.71
CA LEU A 945 -63.02 4.20 -13.70
C LEU A 945 -62.45 2.78 -13.82
N SER A 946 -63.15 1.90 -14.55
CA SER A 946 -62.74 0.51 -14.80
C SER A 946 -61.60 0.37 -15.82
N GLY A 947 -61.27 1.44 -16.55
CA GLY A 947 -60.40 1.39 -17.73
C GLY A 947 -61.13 0.92 -18.99
N THR A 948 -62.44 0.71 -18.91
CA THR A 948 -63.29 0.35 -20.04
C THR A 948 -64.47 1.30 -20.16
N THR A 949 -64.73 1.83 -21.36
CA THR A 949 -65.93 2.65 -21.63
C THR A 949 -66.86 1.89 -22.57
N GLN A 950 -68.13 1.74 -22.18
CA GLN A 950 -69.17 1.08 -22.98
C GLN A 950 -70.53 1.77 -22.84
N TYR A 951 -71.19 2.03 -23.97
CA TYR A 951 -72.51 2.68 -23.97
C TYR A 951 -73.66 1.73 -23.58
N GLU A 952 -73.69 0.53 -24.16
CA GLU A 952 -74.65 -0.54 -23.84
C GLU A 952 -73.98 -1.92 -23.87
N GLY A 953 -74.35 -2.84 -22.97
CA GLY A 953 -73.68 -4.13 -22.82
C GLY A 953 -73.61 -4.62 -21.38
N GLY A 954 -72.73 -5.58 -21.09
CA GLY A 954 -72.61 -6.22 -19.78
C GLY A 954 -71.97 -5.34 -18.70
N SER A 955 -71.18 -4.34 -19.11
CA SER A 955 -70.44 -3.42 -18.22
C SER A 955 -70.61 -1.98 -18.72
N ALA A 956 -71.83 -1.60 -19.11
CA ALA A 956 -72.09 -0.28 -19.65
C ALA A 956 -72.08 0.80 -18.56
N ASP A 957 -71.56 1.97 -18.92
CA ASP A 957 -71.48 3.17 -18.07
C ASP A 957 -72.81 3.94 -18.00
N SER A 958 -73.58 3.93 -19.09
CA SER A 958 -74.84 4.69 -19.19
C SER A 958 -75.87 4.40 -18.07
N PRO A 959 -76.06 3.14 -17.61
CA PRO A 959 -76.92 2.83 -16.47
C PRO A 959 -76.48 3.47 -15.15
N LEU A 960 -75.18 3.71 -14.94
CA LEU A 960 -74.66 4.33 -13.72
C LEU A 960 -75.09 5.79 -13.63
N ILE A 961 -75.12 6.50 -14.76
CA ILE A 961 -75.67 7.86 -14.85
C ILE A 961 -77.16 7.87 -14.48
N LEU A 962 -77.94 6.90 -15.00
CA LEU A 962 -79.35 6.78 -14.63
C LEU A 962 -79.51 6.52 -13.13
N GLN A 963 -78.71 5.61 -12.56
CA GLN A 963 -78.72 5.31 -11.14
C GLN A 963 -78.47 6.58 -10.31
N ASN A 964 -77.46 7.38 -10.67
CA ASN A 964 -77.14 8.63 -9.98
C ASN A 964 -78.30 9.62 -10.04
N VAL A 965 -78.86 9.86 -11.24
CA VAL A 965 -79.99 10.77 -11.45
C VAL A 965 -81.21 10.36 -10.62
N LEU A 966 -81.51 9.06 -10.54
CA LEU A 966 -82.64 8.55 -9.76
C LEU A 966 -82.38 8.51 -8.25
N ALA A 967 -81.13 8.28 -7.83
CA ALA A 967 -80.74 8.22 -6.42
C ALA A 967 -80.59 9.60 -5.77
N HIS A 968 -80.52 10.68 -6.56
CA HIS A 968 -80.32 12.02 -6.05
C HIS A 968 -81.45 12.43 -5.10
N PRO A 969 -81.17 12.87 -3.84
CA PRO A 969 -82.20 13.21 -2.86
C PRO A 969 -83.21 14.26 -3.33
N GLY A 970 -82.81 15.19 -4.19
CA GLY A 970 -83.70 16.19 -4.79
C GLY A 970 -84.67 15.67 -5.86
N ASN A 971 -84.50 14.44 -6.36
CA ASN A 971 -85.33 13.84 -7.40
C ASN A 971 -86.45 12.96 -6.84
N PHE A 972 -87.26 13.50 -5.93
CA PHE A 972 -88.30 12.73 -5.21
C PHE A 972 -89.37 12.09 -6.12
N LEU A 973 -89.47 12.50 -7.38
CA LEU A 973 -90.40 11.96 -8.38
C LEU A 973 -89.75 10.98 -9.37
N ASN A 974 -88.46 10.67 -9.19
CA ASN A 974 -87.70 9.72 -10.02
C ASN A 974 -87.73 10.07 -11.52
N PHE A 975 -87.62 11.35 -11.87
CA PHE A 975 -87.56 11.76 -13.27
C PHE A 975 -86.20 11.42 -13.87
N SER A 976 -86.18 10.68 -14.98
CA SER A 976 -84.97 10.40 -15.76
C SER A 976 -84.35 11.65 -16.40
N THR A 977 -85.09 12.77 -16.43
CA THR A 977 -84.63 14.07 -16.94
C THR A 977 -84.08 15.00 -15.87
N PHE A 978 -84.07 14.59 -14.60
CA PHE A 978 -83.52 15.39 -13.51
C PHE A 978 -82.04 15.69 -13.73
N GLN A 979 -81.61 16.90 -13.36
CA GLN A 979 -80.23 17.37 -13.50
C GLN A 979 -79.59 17.45 -12.11
N ILE A 980 -78.46 16.78 -11.93
CA ILE A 980 -77.60 17.01 -10.79
C ILE A 980 -76.60 18.08 -11.21
N THR A 981 -76.65 19.26 -10.59
CA THR A 981 -75.78 20.38 -10.94
C THR A 981 -74.62 20.46 -9.97
N GLU A 982 -73.42 20.72 -10.49
CA GLU A 982 -72.22 20.99 -9.70
C GLU A 982 -72.48 22.08 -8.64
N GLN A 983 -71.97 21.88 -7.42
CA GLN A 983 -72.14 22.80 -6.30
C GLN A 983 -70.81 23.47 -5.95
N LEU A 984 -70.25 24.22 -6.90
CA LEU A 984 -69.12 25.12 -6.66
C LEU A 984 -69.62 26.57 -6.47
N PRO A 985 -68.89 27.41 -5.72
CA PRO A 985 -69.16 28.85 -5.73
C PRO A 985 -68.94 29.40 -7.16
N GLU A 986 -70.03 29.83 -7.81
CA GLU A 986 -70.02 30.36 -9.17
C GLU A 986 -69.30 31.73 -9.23
N ASN A 987 -68.55 31.96 -10.31
CA ASN A 987 -68.09 33.30 -10.72
C ASN A 987 -69.14 34.00 -11.57
#